data_AF-A0AAD7EE86-F1
#
_entry.id   AF-A0AAD7EE86-F1
#
_cell.length_a   1.000
_cell.length_b   1.000
_cell.length_c   1.000
_cell.angle_alpha   90.00
_cell.angle_beta   90.00
_cell.angle_gamma   90.00
#
_symmetry.space_group_name_H-M   'P 1'
#
loop_
_entity.id
_entity.type
_entity.pdbx_description
1 polymer ?
#
loop_
_entity_poly.entity_id
_entity_poly.type
_entity_poly.pdbx_seq_one_letter_code
_entity_poly.pdbx_strand_id
1 'polypeptide(L)'
;MCIEQIEPPEGRVRTPEAAERGAAIPLAKTQSRVTSDFSEAGFTERETGLLQNVADMVEVEEEKRCHVAEIPRVAKFSASISGISQIAAGHPERNSEHQLDPEWDAWPDGDFARTFTLEFVEAHDNLRVHWACKTLGGSGGSAQANTWKEGKVTRRSCQGIIECTNRGCTIILRPQTRAKGILKQLTEPCSCGAARVHHPCEIVSTLHTFGGGVHYQNGGYHSHARPTVRLHMSKKEQNQFSKIVEQNPTAGPLKLLVGRPGIDGPGESVAEITPVLFNVERIKYERRKILNASRSRMGDNFLKVFARFEETHPNFIREVQFGDVSVIVMQTPFMASRLVKSTIDDEAVNGIVSDAAHRVWQERNSLLIVSSTFEPNRLKCWVPGIMTYANGGTTEHYRIHFFHLMDAMADECDTRNITVTDDLFANVEDFGAAQRKGFIFGFVDFWLKRAPNERIAEELVDAAVKLLKGCAQHFRSQITRVKKISGVVDPSKTDIFENYARGLLQCGTIAEFNDLAGKFSGDFPRAERWIRWWMLPAHACMLFPSFRVMDEALWNSIPDTTNAEEAMHWKLYAAIGRFLPLMDGLRALYKFAGHYQQLSDAATHGIKVFYGTDRQHWKRTTEKLGYTKYSRHHGAGPSGRKIKNDGRPPDTGKALIGPKRQPREPVAEYEKSYRWKDNSCWLDASLTIVAVAAARDYSQSMEPMFADLPANNLLGDLRQLVYTCLETVELAGYEAGGCALLSQQRDGFRSTLRGVRGIQAGSMMGFNTMFGWLYRITDYRHYIPDYYQRRRQTQQRLDPAIERACSYFRMMSAKLKSCTGAGQHHWQLHPITLRGECQLGYTACEKYGGDLRKWFQDLVRVTKSESLAACWQTREGVQLCDGNASEQEVILNIPVILTIEMGETRAFHWNIPGVLSPYASNPAASVAGVKYNIVGHVYSSAHAEHFIVRYLSISASKKRVFDYDGREHEGHAIRRRTTTTRGTLTGPSQSIEGVPDGYVLYALVYHLEGGEQAQQFFRKEQLAQAEKLGLNFTLDPTSKNGLPSACEFRRPNIVRIADTDKFWLVTKSPAVLDYISTSHPRSPKKASPKKAMAQVIVRTSPDDDGSDSDMGDAPPHSVTPRLRVLYVVK
;
A
#
# COMPACT_ATOMS: atom_id res chain seq x y z
N MET A 1 1.71 28.70 -61.99
CA MET A 1 1.66 30.06 -62.56
C MET A 1 0.73 30.88 -61.70
N CYS A 2 1.10 32.12 -61.42
CA CYS A 2 0.42 33.11 -60.57
C CYS A 2 0.31 32.73 -59.06
N ILE A 3 0.63 33.54 -58.04
CA ILE A 3 0.65 35.03 -57.82
C ILE A 3 -0.76 35.58 -57.53
N GLU A 4 -1.04 36.46 -56.55
CA GLU A 4 -0.43 36.89 -55.25
C GLU A 4 -1.37 37.95 -54.59
N GLN A 5 -0.96 38.58 -53.46
CA GLN A 5 -1.33 39.93 -52.98
C GLN A 5 -2.73 40.20 -52.35
N ILE A 6 -2.99 41.31 -51.60
CA ILE A 6 -2.32 41.93 -50.40
C ILE A 6 -3.11 43.19 -49.90
N GLU A 7 -3.30 43.33 -48.57
CA GLU A 7 -3.53 44.58 -47.75
C GLU A 7 -4.55 45.67 -48.25
N PRO A 8 -4.61 46.94 -47.75
CA PRO A 8 -4.31 47.62 -46.45
C PRO A 8 -5.64 48.20 -45.82
N PRO A 9 -5.76 49.31 -45.01
CA PRO A 9 -4.84 50.26 -44.34
C PRO A 9 -5.18 50.52 -42.82
N GLU A 10 -5.22 51.79 -42.34
CA GLU A 10 -5.29 52.22 -40.91
C GLU A 10 -6.34 53.35 -40.63
N GLY A 11 -6.51 53.75 -39.34
CA GLY A 11 -7.23 54.97 -38.88
C GLY A 11 -6.75 55.47 -37.49
N ARG A 12 -6.88 56.77 -37.15
CA ARG A 12 -6.05 57.46 -36.12
C ARG A 12 -6.79 58.44 -35.16
N VAL A 13 -6.18 58.68 -33.97
CA VAL A 13 -6.00 59.98 -33.23
C VAL A 13 -6.96 60.46 -32.08
N ARG A 14 -6.39 60.48 -30.84
CA ARG A 14 -6.35 61.54 -29.74
C ARG A 14 -7.55 61.97 -28.82
N THR A 15 -7.36 61.76 -27.49
CA THR A 15 -7.38 62.70 -26.29
C THR A 15 -8.48 63.79 -26.08
N PRO A 16 -8.83 64.28 -24.85
CA PRO A 16 -7.95 64.50 -23.66
C PRO A 16 -8.55 64.38 -22.22
N GLU A 17 -7.78 64.87 -21.24
CA GLU A 17 -7.95 65.14 -19.79
C GLU A 17 -9.01 66.23 -19.42
N ALA A 18 -9.35 66.61 -18.17
CA ALA A 18 -9.39 66.00 -16.80
C ALA A 18 -10.02 66.99 -15.77
N ALA A 19 -10.22 66.58 -14.49
CA ALA A 19 -10.66 67.37 -13.31
C ALA A 19 -12.13 67.90 -13.34
N GLU A 20 -12.78 68.43 -12.28
CA GLU A 20 -12.34 68.92 -10.95
C GLU A 20 -13.52 68.93 -9.91
N ARG A 21 -13.22 69.12 -8.60
CA ARG A 21 -14.09 69.57 -7.45
C ARG A 21 -14.91 68.53 -6.64
N GLY A 22 -15.15 68.89 -5.37
CA GLY A 22 -15.96 68.18 -4.37
C GLY A 22 -16.22 69.04 -3.12
N ALA A 23 -17.03 68.56 -2.15
CA ALA A 23 -17.35 69.27 -0.90
C ALA A 23 -17.74 68.33 0.28
N ALA A 24 -17.78 68.89 1.49
CA ALA A 24 -17.69 68.26 2.81
C ALA A 24 -18.95 67.51 3.36
N ILE A 25 -18.72 66.44 4.16
CA ILE A 25 -18.99 66.29 5.64
C ILE A 25 -20.30 66.94 6.20
N PRO A 26 -21.09 66.32 7.15
CA PRO A 26 -20.68 65.42 8.25
C PRO A 26 -21.62 64.23 8.68
N LEU A 27 -21.08 63.44 9.63
CA LEU A 27 -21.74 62.75 10.77
C LEU A 27 -22.59 61.47 10.55
N ALA A 28 -22.74 60.72 11.64
CA ALA A 28 -23.13 59.30 11.66
C ALA A 28 -24.23 58.96 12.67
N LYS A 29 -24.92 57.82 12.48
CA LYS A 29 -25.46 57.00 13.60
C LYS A 29 -25.93 55.58 13.20
N THR A 30 -25.31 54.59 13.87
CA THR A 30 -25.89 53.34 14.45
C THR A 30 -26.83 52.39 13.70
N GLN A 31 -26.54 51.09 13.94
CA GLN A 31 -27.43 49.92 14.04
C GLN A 31 -27.91 49.19 12.76
N SER A 32 -27.59 47.89 12.73
CA SER A 32 -28.32 46.85 12.02
C SER A 32 -28.57 45.65 12.96
N ARG A 33 -29.67 44.92 12.72
CA ARG A 33 -30.14 43.68 13.37
C ARG A 33 -31.12 43.00 12.39
N VAL A 34 -31.72 41.85 12.76
CA VAL A 34 -32.71 41.05 11.96
C VAL A 34 -31.98 40.15 10.95
N THR A 35 -31.65 38.87 11.27
CA THR A 35 -32.49 37.64 11.22
C THR A 35 -32.95 37.31 9.78
N SER A 36 -32.42 36.30 9.08
CA SER A 36 -32.51 34.83 9.25
C SER A 36 -33.82 34.21 8.74
N ASP A 37 -33.70 33.15 7.94
CA ASP A 37 -34.58 31.95 7.81
C ASP A 37 -33.88 30.98 6.80
N PHE A 38 -33.65 29.69 7.13
CA PHE A 38 -34.47 28.47 6.82
C PHE A 38 -34.74 28.22 5.31
N SER A 39 -34.70 27.01 4.74
CA SER A 39 -34.37 25.61 5.16
C SER A 39 -34.21 24.73 3.87
N GLU A 40 -33.92 23.42 3.78
CA GLU A 40 -33.68 22.27 4.71
C GLU A 40 -33.00 21.10 3.92
N ALA A 41 -32.90 19.90 4.52
CA ALA A 41 -32.69 18.55 3.95
C ALA A 41 -31.25 18.11 3.58
N GLY A 42 -30.75 16.96 4.08
CA GLY A 42 -31.29 16.07 5.12
C GLY A 42 -30.49 14.75 5.26
N PHE A 43 -30.19 14.34 6.49
CA PHE A 43 -29.53 13.06 6.83
C PHE A 43 -30.22 12.40 8.03
N THR A 44 -30.12 11.07 8.17
CA THR A 44 -30.93 10.27 9.12
C THR A 44 -30.14 9.75 10.33
N GLU A 45 -30.88 9.49 11.41
CA GLU A 45 -30.36 9.27 12.76
C GLU A 45 -29.76 7.87 13.00
N ARG A 46 -28.67 7.82 13.77
CA ARG A 46 -28.44 6.89 14.88
C ARG A 46 -27.28 7.37 15.76
N GLU A 47 -27.19 6.83 16.97
CA GLU A 47 -26.13 7.08 17.96
C GLU A 47 -26.14 8.45 18.68
N THR A 48 -27.31 8.88 19.16
CA THR A 48 -27.40 9.78 20.33
C THR A 48 -27.71 8.97 21.60
N GLY A 49 -26.76 8.95 22.55
CA GLY A 49 -26.92 8.25 23.83
C GLY A 49 -25.77 8.49 24.81
N LEU A 50 -26.11 8.89 26.04
CA LEU A 50 -25.21 9.15 27.18
C LEU A 50 -24.16 10.26 26.99
N LEU A 51 -24.62 11.51 26.93
CA LEU A 51 -23.92 12.65 27.56
C LEU A 51 -24.92 13.62 28.21
N GLN A 52 -25.47 13.24 29.36
CA GLN A 52 -26.17 14.18 30.25
C GLN A 52 -26.15 13.66 31.69
N ASN A 53 -25.42 14.36 32.58
CA ASN A 53 -25.80 14.66 33.97
C ASN A 53 -24.62 15.30 34.73
N VAL A 54 -24.88 16.51 35.27
CA VAL A 54 -24.26 17.13 36.47
C VAL A 54 -22.71 17.17 36.52
N ALA A 55 -22.02 18.32 36.38
CA ALA A 55 -22.46 19.70 36.20
C ALA A 55 -23.37 20.28 37.31
N ASP A 56 -22.83 20.43 38.52
CA ASP A 56 -23.35 21.34 39.56
C ASP A 56 -22.17 21.95 40.35
N MET A 57 -22.45 23.09 41.01
CA MET A 57 -21.56 23.89 41.87
C MET A 57 -20.43 24.66 41.17
N VAL A 58 -20.66 25.97 41.05
CA VAL A 58 -19.72 27.05 40.69
C VAL A 58 -19.76 28.10 41.81
N GLU A 59 -18.74 28.98 41.88
CA GLU A 59 -18.64 30.20 42.73
C GLU A 59 -18.53 30.03 44.26
N VAL A 60 -17.34 30.35 44.80
CA VAL A 60 -17.14 31.51 45.70
C VAL A 60 -15.82 32.22 45.31
N GLU A 61 -15.80 33.53 45.57
CA GLU A 61 -14.98 34.65 45.12
C GLU A 61 -13.43 34.62 45.16
N GLU A 62 -12.91 35.68 44.52
CA GLU A 62 -11.57 36.28 44.42
C GLU A 62 -10.75 36.35 45.74
N GLU A 63 -9.41 36.50 45.74
CA GLU A 63 -8.76 37.82 45.56
C GLU A 63 -7.22 37.81 45.28
N LYS A 64 -6.82 38.77 44.43
CA LYS A 64 -5.63 39.66 44.52
C LYS A 64 -4.17 39.13 44.61
N ARG A 65 -3.51 39.29 43.44
CA ARG A 65 -2.33 40.16 43.16
C ARG A 65 -0.90 39.60 43.36
N CYS A 66 -0.03 39.94 42.40
CA CYS A 66 1.41 39.66 42.37
C CYS A 66 2.23 40.65 43.20
N HIS A 67 3.47 40.26 43.56
CA HIS A 67 4.66 41.12 43.37
C HIS A 67 5.94 40.27 43.20
N VAL A 68 7.09 40.93 43.02
CA VAL A 68 8.32 40.40 42.37
C VAL A 68 9.56 40.68 43.22
N ALA A 69 10.65 39.93 42.96
CA ALA A 69 12.00 40.02 43.56
C ALA A 69 12.13 39.40 44.98
N GLU A 70 13.31 38.98 45.46
CA GLU A 70 14.68 39.08 44.92
C GLU A 70 15.58 37.90 45.37
N ILE A 71 16.83 37.80 44.89
CA ILE A 71 17.78 36.70 45.19
C ILE A 71 19.01 37.21 45.98
N PRO A 72 19.36 36.57 47.11
CA PRO A 72 20.76 36.44 47.53
C PRO A 72 21.33 35.00 47.44
N ARG A 73 22.65 34.85 47.62
CA ARG A 73 23.44 33.64 47.31
C ARG A 73 24.08 32.97 48.54
N VAL A 74 24.15 31.63 48.49
CA VAL A 74 25.30 30.76 48.85
C VAL A 74 25.93 30.87 50.26
N ALA A 75 25.93 29.75 50.99
CA ALA A 75 27.08 29.29 51.81
C ALA A 75 27.05 27.76 52.03
N LYS A 76 28.16 27.17 52.48
CA LYS A 76 28.32 25.76 52.91
C LYS A 76 28.78 25.73 54.39
N PHE A 77 28.54 24.65 55.13
CA PHE A 77 29.59 23.77 55.72
C PHE A 77 29.00 22.63 56.59
N SER A 78 29.86 21.87 57.27
CA SER A 78 29.61 20.57 57.93
C SER A 78 30.02 20.56 59.41
N ALA A 79 29.32 19.79 60.26
CA ALA A 79 29.67 19.48 61.66
C ALA A 79 29.48 17.98 61.96
N SER A 80 29.97 17.44 63.09
CA SER A 80 29.90 15.99 63.38
C SER A 80 30.11 15.58 64.85
N ILE A 81 29.25 14.66 65.32
CA ILE A 81 29.47 13.58 66.32
C ILE A 81 29.68 13.96 67.82
N SER A 82 29.15 13.09 68.70
CA SER A 82 29.30 12.98 70.18
C SER A 82 28.51 13.96 71.09
N GLY A 83 28.01 13.59 72.29
CA GLY A 83 27.81 12.23 72.86
C GLY A 83 27.44 12.15 74.38
N ILE A 84 26.78 11.05 74.80
CA ILE A 84 26.81 10.36 76.13
C ILE A 84 25.94 10.86 77.34
N SER A 85 24.88 10.07 77.68
CA SER A 85 24.27 9.72 79.01
C SER A 85 23.69 10.82 79.97
N GLN A 86 22.70 10.62 80.87
CA GLN A 86 22.22 9.45 81.65
C GLN A 86 20.70 9.49 82.04
N ILE A 87 20.09 8.30 82.30
CA ILE A 87 19.24 7.86 83.48
C ILE A 87 18.26 8.88 84.15
N ALA A 88 16.98 8.59 84.48
CA ALA A 88 16.06 7.45 84.21
C ALA A 88 14.59 7.73 84.66
N ALA A 89 13.69 6.75 84.41
CA ALA A 89 12.40 6.46 85.06
C ALA A 89 11.17 7.36 84.78
N GLY A 90 10.25 6.85 83.95
CA GLY A 90 8.88 7.37 83.79
C GLY A 90 8.06 6.58 82.75
N HIS A 91 6.96 5.94 83.17
CA HIS A 91 6.01 5.20 82.32
C HIS A 91 4.63 5.18 82.99
N PRO A 92 3.52 5.00 82.25
CA PRO A 92 3.40 4.83 80.80
C PRO A 92 2.58 5.94 80.11
N GLU A 93 2.72 6.12 78.80
CA GLU A 93 1.62 5.90 77.84
C GLU A 93 2.06 5.99 76.37
N ARG A 94 1.13 5.80 75.44
CA ARG A 94 1.39 5.48 74.02
C ARG A 94 1.78 6.72 73.21
N ASN A 95 2.90 6.63 72.49
CA ASN A 95 2.93 6.92 71.06
C ASN A 95 4.04 6.12 70.38
N SER A 96 3.82 5.70 69.13
CA SER A 96 4.73 4.82 68.40
C SER A 96 5.97 5.54 67.92
N GLU A 97 7.16 5.06 68.29
CA GLU A 97 8.42 5.52 67.72
C GLU A 97 8.42 5.34 66.20
N HIS A 98 8.71 6.41 65.45
CA HIS A 98 9.08 6.31 64.04
C HIS A 98 10.53 5.79 63.93
N GLN A 99 10.70 4.50 64.24
CA GLN A 99 11.97 3.80 64.08
C GLN A 99 12.37 3.82 62.60
N LEU A 100 13.46 4.51 62.26
CA LEU A 100 13.97 4.59 60.90
C LEU A 100 14.27 3.18 60.37
N ASP A 101 13.55 2.74 59.34
CA ASP A 101 13.69 1.41 58.76
C ASP A 101 15.14 1.15 58.30
N PRO A 102 15.86 0.16 58.88
CA PRO A 102 17.24 -0.12 58.51
C PRO A 102 17.39 -0.57 57.05
N GLU A 103 18.47 -0.11 56.40
CA GLU A 103 18.78 -0.40 54.99
C GLU A 103 18.80 -1.92 54.71
N TRP A 104 17.95 -2.39 53.79
CA TRP A 104 17.83 -3.82 53.47
C TRP A 104 19.02 -4.31 52.63
N ASP A 105 20.06 -4.82 53.29
CA ASP A 105 21.31 -5.33 52.67
C ASP A 105 21.15 -6.69 51.93
N ALA A 106 19.95 -7.28 51.99
CA ALA A 106 19.60 -8.61 51.49
C ALA A 106 20.32 -9.80 52.16
N TRP A 107 20.92 -9.62 53.35
CA TRP A 107 21.44 -10.68 54.20
C TRP A 107 20.77 -10.69 55.59
N PRO A 108 19.45 -10.94 55.69
CA PRO A 108 18.77 -11.04 56.98
C PRO A 108 19.42 -12.14 57.82
N ASP A 109 19.85 -11.79 59.02
CA ASP A 109 20.62 -12.65 59.91
C ASP A 109 20.29 -12.28 61.36
N GLY A 110 20.30 -13.26 62.25
CA GLY A 110 19.76 -13.15 63.61
C GLY A 110 18.25 -13.34 63.70
N ASP A 111 17.79 -13.48 64.95
CA ASP A 111 16.37 -13.65 65.28
C ASP A 111 15.67 -12.28 65.33
N PHE A 112 14.73 -12.04 64.41
CA PHE A 112 13.96 -10.79 64.37
C PHE A 112 12.61 -10.94 63.68
N ALA A 113 11.67 -10.04 64.03
CA ALA A 113 10.40 -9.85 63.35
C ALA A 113 10.19 -8.35 63.05
N ARG A 114 9.86 -7.99 61.81
CA ARG A 114 9.59 -6.60 61.39
C ARG A 114 8.49 -6.54 60.32
N THR A 115 7.61 -5.55 60.42
CA THR A 115 6.67 -5.20 59.34
C THR A 115 7.29 -4.13 58.46
N PHE A 116 7.41 -4.40 57.16
CA PHE A 116 7.81 -3.44 56.14
C PHE A 116 6.58 -2.97 55.37
N THR A 117 6.47 -1.66 55.10
CA THR A 117 5.38 -1.08 54.30
C THR A 117 5.44 -1.56 52.83
N LEU A 118 4.32 -1.51 52.13
CA LEU A 118 4.28 -1.83 50.69
C LEU A 118 5.31 -1.01 49.89
N GLU A 119 5.40 0.30 50.15
CA GLU A 119 6.37 1.20 49.52
C GLU A 119 7.83 0.76 49.78
N PHE A 120 8.16 0.38 51.02
CA PHE A 120 9.50 -0.11 51.37
C PHE A 120 9.81 -1.44 50.66
N VAL A 121 8.82 -2.35 50.61
CA VAL A 121 8.94 -3.66 49.95
C VAL A 121 9.19 -3.50 48.44
N GLU A 122 8.48 -2.58 47.78
CA GLU A 122 8.68 -2.27 46.36
C GLU A 122 10.02 -1.57 46.10
N ALA A 123 10.39 -0.60 46.94
CA ALA A 123 11.69 0.09 46.86
C ALA A 123 12.86 -0.90 46.99
N HIS A 124 12.75 -1.89 47.88
CA HIS A 124 13.78 -2.90 48.16
C HIS A 124 13.55 -4.23 47.41
N ASP A 125 13.03 -4.13 46.18
CA ASP A 125 13.02 -5.20 45.17
C ASP A 125 12.28 -6.48 45.63
N ASN A 126 11.25 -6.32 46.46
CA ASN A 126 10.42 -7.36 47.12
C ASN A 126 11.16 -8.23 48.16
N LEU A 127 12.00 -7.60 48.99
CA LEU A 127 12.74 -8.24 50.10
C LEU A 127 13.44 -9.54 49.66
N ARG A 128 14.17 -9.44 48.55
CA ARG A 128 15.05 -10.52 48.06
C ARG A 128 16.21 -10.72 49.03
N VAL A 129 16.74 -11.94 49.03
CA VAL A 129 17.84 -12.35 49.90
C VAL A 129 18.98 -12.98 49.11
N HIS A 130 20.20 -12.75 49.55
CA HIS A 130 21.41 -13.37 49.04
C HIS A 130 21.70 -14.73 49.69
N TRP A 131 21.07 -15.10 50.80
CA TRP A 131 21.14 -16.46 51.36
C TRP A 131 20.60 -17.54 50.41
N ALA A 132 21.07 -18.77 50.57
CA ALA A 132 20.80 -19.91 49.68
C ALA A 132 19.43 -20.56 49.92
N CYS A 133 18.35 -19.79 49.89
CA CYS A 133 17.05 -20.26 50.39
C CYS A 133 16.24 -21.12 49.39
N LYS A 134 15.63 -22.18 49.93
CA LYS A 134 14.59 -23.02 49.32
C LYS A 134 13.23 -22.62 49.88
N THR A 135 12.26 -22.34 49.00
CA THR A 135 10.87 -22.10 49.42
C THR A 135 10.23 -23.39 49.90
N LEU A 136 9.63 -23.37 51.11
CA LEU A 136 8.95 -24.52 51.74
C LEU A 136 7.43 -24.55 51.51
N GLY A 137 6.92 -23.67 50.66
CA GLY A 137 5.50 -23.45 50.45
C GLY A 137 4.89 -22.41 51.39
N GLY A 138 3.56 -22.34 51.38
CA GLY A 138 2.75 -21.39 52.14
C GLY A 138 1.43 -22.03 52.54
N SER A 139 0.85 -21.57 53.65
CA SER A 139 -0.34 -22.17 54.27
C SER A 139 -1.30 -21.08 54.72
N GLY A 140 -2.39 -20.91 53.97
CA GLY A 140 -3.44 -19.93 54.26
C GLY A 140 -3.08 -18.47 53.98
N GLY A 141 -4.07 -17.61 54.23
CA GLY A 141 -3.97 -16.15 54.18
C GLY A 141 -4.17 -15.50 52.80
N SER A 142 -4.58 -14.24 52.81
CA SER A 142 -4.80 -13.41 51.61
C SER A 142 -3.74 -12.32 51.48
N ALA A 143 -3.28 -12.07 50.25
CA ALA A 143 -2.37 -10.95 49.97
C ALA A 143 -3.05 -9.57 50.12
N GLN A 144 -4.39 -9.53 50.16
CA GLN A 144 -5.19 -8.32 50.39
C GLN A 144 -5.76 -8.25 51.82
N ALA A 145 -5.29 -9.08 52.76
CA ALA A 145 -5.77 -9.02 54.13
C ALA A 145 -5.43 -7.68 54.81
N ASN A 146 -6.32 -7.18 55.67
CA ASN A 146 -6.10 -5.94 56.42
C ASN A 146 -5.02 -6.10 57.51
N THR A 147 -4.83 -7.32 58.03
CA THR A 147 -3.78 -7.63 59.02
C THR A 147 -2.75 -8.62 58.48
N TRP A 148 -1.51 -8.54 58.95
CA TRP A 148 -0.47 -9.48 58.56
C TRP A 148 -0.72 -10.91 59.07
N LYS A 149 -1.48 -11.08 60.16
CA LYS A 149 -1.82 -12.40 60.72
C LYS A 149 -2.70 -13.22 59.76
N GLU A 150 -3.57 -12.53 59.03
CA GLU A 150 -4.41 -13.07 57.95
C GLU A 150 -3.71 -13.02 56.59
N GLY A 151 -2.48 -12.46 56.55
CA GLY A 151 -1.66 -12.31 55.36
C GLY A 151 -1.22 -13.65 54.77
N LYS A 152 -1.05 -13.69 53.45
CA LYS A 152 -0.57 -14.86 52.71
C LYS A 152 0.83 -15.26 53.18
N VAL A 153 0.94 -16.41 53.83
CA VAL A 153 2.19 -16.90 54.42
C VAL A 153 3.08 -17.57 53.38
N THR A 154 4.38 -17.27 53.39
CA THR A 154 5.41 -18.01 52.62
C THR A 154 6.65 -18.27 53.48
N ARG A 155 7.22 -19.47 53.40
CA ARG A 155 8.41 -19.86 54.19
C ARG A 155 9.62 -20.14 53.30
N ARG A 156 10.80 -19.69 53.73
CA ARG A 156 12.08 -19.78 53.03
C ARG A 156 13.13 -20.39 53.98
N SER A 157 13.55 -21.63 53.77
CA SER A 157 14.62 -22.27 54.55
C SER A 157 15.96 -22.04 53.87
N CYS A 158 16.99 -21.61 54.60
CA CYS A 158 18.36 -21.61 54.11
C CYS A 158 18.78 -23.04 53.72
N GLN A 159 19.69 -23.20 52.76
CA GLN A 159 20.30 -24.51 52.45
C GLN A 159 21.79 -24.54 52.81
N GLY A 160 22.30 -23.52 53.51
CA GLY A 160 23.69 -23.42 53.94
C GLY A 160 24.65 -23.08 52.79
N ILE A 161 25.83 -23.69 52.81
CA ILE A 161 26.93 -23.46 51.85
C ILE A 161 27.62 -24.76 51.43
N ILE A 162 28.26 -24.74 50.26
CA ILE A 162 29.18 -25.79 49.83
C ILE A 162 30.60 -25.21 49.87
N GLU A 163 31.45 -25.74 50.75
CA GLU A 163 32.83 -25.32 50.93
C GLU A 163 33.81 -26.26 50.23
N CYS A 164 35.06 -25.81 50.11
CA CYS A 164 36.15 -26.58 49.53
C CYS A 164 36.96 -27.28 50.64
N THR A 165 37.31 -28.56 50.43
CA THR A 165 38.19 -29.30 51.36
C THR A 165 39.61 -28.72 51.44
N ASN A 166 40.06 -27.97 50.43
CA ASN A 166 41.31 -27.21 50.48
C ASN A 166 41.11 -25.92 51.28
N ARG A 167 41.68 -25.86 52.49
CA ARG A 167 41.63 -24.70 53.41
C ARG A 167 42.22 -23.40 52.82
N GLY A 168 43.02 -23.47 51.76
CA GLY A 168 43.51 -22.29 51.03
C GLY A 168 42.56 -21.75 49.96
N CYS A 169 41.40 -22.39 49.73
CA CYS A 169 40.46 -22.01 48.68
C CYS A 169 39.30 -21.16 49.25
N THR A 170 39.26 -19.89 48.88
CA THR A 170 38.25 -18.91 49.33
C THR A 170 36.89 -19.03 48.63
N ILE A 171 36.65 -20.08 47.85
CA ILE A 171 35.45 -20.22 47.01
C ILE A 171 34.35 -20.96 47.77
N ILE A 172 33.37 -20.19 48.26
CA ILE A 172 32.19 -20.68 48.99
C ILE A 172 31.00 -20.72 48.04
N LEU A 173 30.64 -21.93 47.61
CA LEU A 173 29.63 -22.18 46.59
C LEU A 173 28.21 -22.14 47.18
N ARG A 174 27.27 -21.61 46.38
CA ARG A 174 25.84 -21.60 46.69
C ARG A 174 25.22 -22.99 46.41
N PRO A 175 24.58 -23.65 47.40
CA PRO A 175 23.79 -24.86 47.15
C PRO A 175 22.59 -24.59 46.24
N GLN A 176 22.26 -25.55 45.38
CA GLN A 176 21.00 -25.57 44.63
C GLN A 176 19.82 -25.90 45.54
N THR A 177 18.62 -25.43 45.22
CA THR A 177 17.40 -25.57 46.04
C THR A 177 16.75 -26.96 46.01
N ARG A 178 17.39 -27.94 45.36
CA ARG A 178 16.91 -29.33 45.23
C ARG A 178 18.05 -30.28 45.60
N ALA A 179 17.77 -31.31 46.41
CA ALA A 179 18.78 -32.27 46.89
C ALA A 179 19.61 -32.92 45.76
N LYS A 180 18.97 -33.35 44.66
CA LYS A 180 19.67 -33.88 43.47
C LYS A 180 20.65 -32.87 42.84
N GLY A 181 20.38 -31.57 42.96
CA GLY A 181 21.28 -30.49 42.53
C GLY A 181 22.48 -30.34 43.45
N ILE A 182 22.26 -30.35 44.78
CA ILE A 182 23.33 -30.33 45.80
C ILE A 182 24.24 -31.55 45.62
N LEU A 183 23.68 -32.76 45.48
CA LEU A 183 24.44 -33.98 45.25
C LEU A 183 25.32 -33.87 43.99
N LYS A 184 24.79 -33.35 42.87
CA LYS A 184 25.61 -33.09 41.68
C LYS A 184 26.75 -32.10 41.97
N GLN A 185 26.45 -31.01 42.67
CA GLN A 185 27.47 -30.03 43.07
C GLN A 185 28.55 -30.62 43.98
N LEU A 186 28.30 -31.70 44.72
CA LEU A 186 29.31 -32.39 45.53
C LEU A 186 30.13 -33.40 44.73
N THR A 187 29.55 -34.03 43.69
CA THR A 187 30.29 -34.92 42.78
C THR A 187 31.25 -34.19 41.82
N GLU A 188 31.15 -32.87 41.71
CA GLU A 188 32.04 -32.03 40.90
C GLU A 188 33.22 -31.51 41.76
N PRO A 189 34.48 -31.55 41.28
CA PRO A 189 35.60 -30.96 41.99
C PRO A 189 35.48 -29.43 42.04
N CYS A 190 36.06 -28.79 43.06
CA CYS A 190 36.23 -27.33 43.09
C CYS A 190 37.18 -26.89 41.96
N SER A 191 37.21 -25.59 41.62
CA SER A 191 38.10 -25.07 40.56
C SER A 191 39.60 -25.20 40.89
N CYS A 192 39.95 -25.45 42.16
CA CYS A 192 41.29 -25.84 42.60
C CYS A 192 41.51 -27.37 42.63
N GLY A 193 40.64 -28.16 42.01
CA GLY A 193 40.72 -29.63 41.92
C GLY A 193 40.21 -30.39 43.17
N ALA A 194 40.27 -29.78 44.35
CA ALA A 194 39.89 -30.42 45.61
C ALA A 194 38.38 -30.71 45.74
N ALA A 195 38.02 -31.69 46.57
CA ALA A 195 36.63 -32.10 46.82
C ALA A 195 35.82 -31.00 47.54
N ARG A 196 34.49 -31.10 47.47
CA ARG A 196 33.54 -30.15 48.05
C ARG A 196 32.74 -30.80 49.18
N VAL A 197 32.36 -30.04 50.21
CA VAL A 197 31.54 -30.50 51.35
C VAL A 197 30.32 -29.59 51.50
N HIS A 198 29.15 -30.15 51.79
CA HIS A 198 27.92 -29.38 52.06
C HIS A 198 27.76 -29.18 53.56
N HIS A 199 27.70 -27.91 53.96
CA HIS A 199 27.40 -27.49 55.32
C HIS A 199 25.94 -26.97 55.30
N PRO A 200 24.96 -27.77 55.74
CA PRO A 200 23.56 -27.36 55.75
C PRO A 200 23.31 -26.25 56.77
N CYS A 201 22.13 -25.63 56.68
CA CYS A 201 21.67 -24.60 57.61
C CYS A 201 20.17 -24.74 57.78
N GLU A 202 19.67 -24.54 59.01
CA GLU A 202 18.28 -24.82 59.36
C GLU A 202 17.43 -23.55 59.55
N ILE A 203 18.03 -22.36 59.45
CA ILE A 203 17.34 -21.07 59.58
C ILE A 203 16.20 -20.95 58.56
N VAL A 204 15.00 -20.62 59.06
CA VAL A 204 13.80 -20.40 58.26
C VAL A 204 13.32 -18.97 58.43
N SER A 205 13.15 -18.27 57.31
CA SER A 205 12.46 -16.97 57.25
C SER A 205 10.99 -17.18 56.87
N THR A 206 10.07 -16.56 57.60
CA THR A 206 8.62 -16.58 57.36
C THR A 206 8.15 -15.19 56.96
N LEU A 207 7.44 -15.08 55.84
CA LEU A 207 6.96 -13.81 55.29
C LEU A 207 5.43 -13.86 55.15
N HIS A 208 4.74 -12.92 55.77
CA HIS A 208 3.30 -12.71 55.64
C HIS A 208 3.03 -11.49 54.76
N THR A 209 2.54 -11.71 53.54
CA THR A 209 2.16 -10.63 52.61
C THR A 209 0.70 -10.26 52.81
N PHE A 210 0.41 -8.98 53.03
CA PHE A 210 -0.92 -8.45 53.32
C PHE A 210 -1.08 -7.05 52.69
N GLY A 211 -2.27 -6.45 52.75
CA GLY A 211 -2.58 -5.20 52.04
C GLY A 211 -1.67 -4.01 52.39
N GLY A 212 -1.13 -3.97 53.61
CA GLY A 212 -0.19 -2.94 54.06
C GLY A 212 1.29 -3.20 53.76
N GLY A 213 1.66 -4.37 53.23
CA GLY A 213 3.05 -4.73 52.93
C GLY A 213 3.42 -6.17 53.35
N VAL A 214 4.57 -6.33 54.03
CA VAL A 214 5.09 -7.65 54.41
C VAL A 214 5.58 -7.65 55.87
N HIS A 215 5.02 -8.54 56.70
CA HIS A 215 5.63 -8.90 57.98
C HIS A 215 6.65 -10.02 57.76
N TYR A 216 7.92 -9.74 58.03
CA TYR A 216 9.06 -10.63 57.85
C TYR A 216 9.56 -11.09 59.21
N GLN A 217 9.70 -12.40 59.39
CA GLN A 217 10.31 -13.03 60.55
C GLN A 217 11.52 -13.86 60.08
N ASN A 218 12.66 -13.74 60.74
CA ASN A 218 13.85 -14.54 60.45
C ASN A 218 14.22 -15.37 61.69
N GLY A 219 14.12 -16.69 61.62
CA GLY A 219 14.27 -17.57 62.78
C GLY A 219 15.71 -17.89 63.19
N GLY A 220 16.56 -16.88 63.37
CA GLY A 220 17.88 -17.02 64.00
C GLY A 220 19.12 -16.73 63.13
N TYR A 221 20.29 -17.07 63.68
CA TYR A 221 21.61 -16.71 63.16
C TYR A 221 22.20 -17.76 62.21
N HIS A 222 22.83 -17.29 61.13
CA HIS A 222 23.52 -18.15 60.17
C HIS A 222 24.91 -18.55 60.67
N SER A 223 25.05 -19.77 61.17
CA SER A 223 26.31 -20.36 61.64
C SER A 223 27.31 -20.73 60.53
N HIS A 224 27.24 -20.06 59.38
CA HIS A 224 28.04 -20.36 58.20
C HIS A 224 28.36 -19.10 57.38
N ALA A 225 29.46 -19.12 56.64
CA ALA A 225 29.88 -18.00 55.81
C ALA A 225 28.88 -17.64 54.68
N ARG A 226 29.00 -16.43 54.16
CA ARG A 226 28.22 -15.92 53.01
C ARG A 226 28.75 -16.52 51.69
N PRO A 227 27.91 -17.07 50.79
CA PRO A 227 28.33 -17.52 49.46
C PRO A 227 29.02 -16.41 48.66
N THR A 228 30.10 -16.73 47.94
CA THR A 228 30.88 -15.72 47.18
C THR A 228 30.13 -15.12 45.98
N VAL A 229 29.16 -15.85 45.44
CA VAL A 229 28.39 -15.43 44.26
C VAL A 229 27.08 -14.72 44.67
N ARG A 230 27.08 -13.39 44.65
CA ARG A 230 25.85 -12.58 44.70
C ARG A 230 25.07 -12.71 43.38
N LEU A 231 23.75 -12.87 43.48
CA LEU A 231 22.88 -13.12 42.32
C LEU A 231 22.26 -11.86 41.69
N HIS A 232 22.14 -10.79 42.46
CA HIS A 232 21.43 -9.57 42.08
C HIS A 232 22.07 -8.35 42.73
N MET A 233 21.84 -7.19 42.11
CA MET A 233 22.27 -5.90 42.61
C MET A 233 21.21 -5.34 43.57
N SER A 234 21.61 -4.67 44.65
CA SER A 234 20.73 -3.92 45.52
C SER A 234 20.13 -2.71 44.77
N LYS A 235 19.07 -2.09 45.31
CA LYS A 235 18.47 -0.91 44.66
C LYS A 235 19.47 0.24 44.48
N LYS A 236 20.36 0.43 45.46
CA LYS A 236 21.45 1.42 45.47
C LYS A 236 22.41 1.19 44.29
N GLU A 237 22.89 -0.05 44.13
CA GLU A 237 23.76 -0.48 43.03
C GLU A 237 23.04 -0.37 41.66
N GLN A 238 21.75 -0.74 41.57
CA GLN A 238 20.93 -0.58 40.37
C GLN A 238 20.80 0.91 39.94
N ASN A 239 20.60 1.82 40.90
CA ASN A 239 20.45 3.24 40.64
C ASN A 239 21.78 3.88 40.18
N GLN A 240 22.91 3.53 40.82
CA GLN A 240 24.25 3.96 40.40
C GLN A 240 24.57 3.49 38.97
N PHE A 241 24.31 2.21 38.67
CA PHE A 241 24.51 1.64 37.34
C PHE A 241 23.65 2.35 36.28
N SER A 242 22.39 2.66 36.61
CA SER A 242 21.47 3.37 35.72
C SER A 242 21.98 4.76 35.39
N LYS A 243 22.43 5.54 36.38
CA LYS A 243 23.00 6.88 36.19
C LYS A 243 24.20 6.87 35.22
N ILE A 244 25.12 5.91 35.36
CA ILE A 244 26.27 5.80 34.46
C ILE A 244 25.84 5.41 33.03
N VAL A 245 24.83 4.54 32.87
CA VAL A 245 24.30 4.17 31.55
C VAL A 245 23.53 5.32 30.88
N GLU A 246 22.73 6.07 31.63
CA GLU A 246 21.94 7.21 31.15
C GLU A 246 22.80 8.38 30.71
N GLN A 247 23.87 8.66 31.44
CA GLN A 247 24.88 9.65 31.03
C GLN A 247 25.67 9.20 29.78
N ASN A 248 25.74 7.90 29.50
CA ASN A 248 26.64 7.31 28.49
C ASN A 248 25.95 6.27 27.58
N PRO A 249 24.81 6.59 26.93
CA PRO A 249 23.95 5.60 26.28
C PRO A 249 24.64 4.87 25.11
N THR A 250 25.62 5.51 24.46
CA THR A 250 26.40 4.93 23.36
C THR A 250 27.54 4.01 23.80
N ALA A 251 27.89 3.98 25.10
CA ALA A 251 28.96 3.11 25.61
C ALA A 251 28.52 1.63 25.57
N GLY A 252 29.30 0.78 24.91
CA GLY A 252 29.07 -0.66 24.86
C GLY A 252 29.45 -1.37 26.17
N PRO A 253 28.95 -2.59 26.47
CA PRO A 253 29.15 -3.26 27.75
C PRO A 253 30.61 -3.38 28.20
N LEU A 254 31.54 -3.69 27.30
CA LEU A 254 32.97 -3.77 27.62
C LEU A 254 33.59 -2.40 27.94
N LYS A 255 33.11 -1.31 27.32
CA LYS A 255 33.52 0.08 27.64
C LYS A 255 32.92 0.61 28.94
N LEU A 256 31.90 -0.06 29.48
CA LEU A 256 31.39 0.20 30.83
C LEU A 256 32.18 -0.61 31.86
N LEU A 257 32.59 -1.85 31.54
CA LEU A 257 33.43 -2.67 32.42
C LEU A 257 34.84 -2.11 32.61
N VAL A 258 35.49 -1.67 31.54
CA VAL A 258 36.91 -1.21 31.56
C VAL A 258 37.04 0.28 31.92
N GLY A 259 35.90 0.98 32.06
CA GLY A 259 35.88 2.44 32.08
C GLY A 259 35.99 3.05 30.68
N ARG A 260 35.60 4.32 30.55
CA ARG A 260 35.54 5.03 29.25
C ARG A 260 36.80 5.90 29.08
N PRO A 261 37.58 5.77 27.99
CA PRO A 261 38.70 6.67 27.73
C PRO A 261 38.26 8.13 27.69
N GLY A 262 38.74 8.92 28.64
CA GLY A 262 38.67 10.38 28.69
C GLY A 262 40.06 10.99 28.50
N ILE A 263 40.15 12.33 28.63
CA ILE A 263 41.41 13.07 28.49
C ILE A 263 42.37 12.72 29.63
N ASP A 264 41.83 12.58 30.85
CA ASP A 264 42.59 12.32 32.08
C ASP A 264 42.67 10.82 32.44
N GLY A 265 42.41 9.93 31.47
CA GLY A 265 42.40 8.48 31.66
C GLY A 265 41.01 7.83 31.56
N PRO A 266 40.86 6.54 31.93
CA PRO A 266 39.57 5.85 31.91
C PRO A 266 38.66 6.33 33.07
N GLY A 267 37.50 6.89 32.76
CA GLY A 267 36.49 7.26 33.77
C GLY A 267 35.64 6.07 34.25
N GLU A 268 35.12 6.19 35.49
CA GLU A 268 34.33 5.24 36.31
C GLU A 268 33.94 3.90 35.65
N SER A 269 34.36 2.79 36.27
CA SER A 269 33.96 1.44 35.87
C SER A 269 32.67 1.00 36.55
N VAL A 270 31.76 0.37 35.80
CA VAL A 270 30.58 -0.25 36.42
C VAL A 270 30.91 -1.49 37.25
N ALA A 271 32.13 -2.03 37.17
CA ALA A 271 32.57 -3.13 38.03
C ALA A 271 32.79 -2.68 39.49
N GLU A 272 33.18 -1.42 39.69
CA GLU A 272 33.46 -0.82 41.01
C GLU A 272 32.19 -0.68 41.86
N ILE A 273 31.02 -0.62 41.21
CA ILE A 273 29.71 -0.58 41.88
C ILE A 273 29.45 -1.88 42.65
N THR A 274 29.70 -3.04 42.03
CA THR A 274 29.38 -4.34 42.62
C THR A 274 29.99 -5.52 41.84
N PRO A 275 30.52 -6.57 42.51
CA PRO A 275 31.12 -7.73 41.84
C PRO A 275 30.19 -8.48 40.86
N VAL A 276 28.87 -8.31 40.97
CA VAL A 276 27.88 -8.87 40.03
C VAL A 276 28.11 -8.35 38.59
N LEU A 277 28.72 -7.17 38.44
CA LEU A 277 28.95 -6.50 37.16
C LEU A 277 30.29 -6.85 36.48
N PHE A 278 31.19 -7.63 37.10
CA PHE A 278 32.32 -8.22 36.37
C PHE A 278 31.87 -9.11 35.20
N ASN A 279 30.61 -9.58 35.22
CA ASN A 279 30.00 -10.31 34.11
C ASN A 279 29.51 -9.35 33.00
N VAL A 280 30.23 -9.32 31.88
CA VAL A 280 29.89 -8.50 30.68
C VAL A 280 28.49 -8.79 30.13
N GLU A 281 28.02 -10.05 30.17
CA GLU A 281 26.66 -10.39 29.74
C GLU A 281 25.59 -9.87 30.71
N ARG A 282 25.92 -9.73 32.01
CA ARG A 282 25.04 -9.05 32.97
C ARG A 282 24.97 -7.54 32.72
N ILE A 283 26.11 -6.88 32.48
CA ILE A 283 26.13 -5.46 32.04
C ILE A 283 25.27 -5.30 30.78
N LYS A 284 25.45 -6.17 29.78
CA LYS A 284 24.71 -6.16 28.51
C LYS A 284 23.21 -6.36 28.69
N TYR A 285 22.78 -7.20 29.64
CA TYR A 285 21.38 -7.41 29.99
C TYR A 285 20.77 -6.16 30.68
N GLU A 286 21.39 -5.67 31.76
CA GLU A 286 20.83 -4.54 32.53
C GLU A 286 20.89 -3.22 31.74
N ARG A 287 21.96 -2.98 30.95
CA ARG A 287 22.03 -1.86 29.99
C ARG A 287 20.92 -1.95 28.96
N ARG A 288 20.59 -3.15 28.46
CA ARG A 288 19.47 -3.35 27.53
C ARG A 288 18.12 -3.08 28.22
N LYS A 289 17.95 -3.48 29.48
CA LYS A 289 16.75 -3.20 30.27
C LYS A 289 16.51 -1.69 30.39
N ILE A 290 17.54 -0.89 30.72
CA ILE A 290 17.47 0.58 30.79
C ILE A 290 17.15 1.19 29.41
N LEU A 291 17.90 0.84 28.37
CA LEU A 291 17.71 1.38 27.02
C LEU A 291 16.41 0.90 26.34
N ASN A 292 15.80 -0.19 26.82
CA ASN A 292 14.47 -0.59 26.40
C ASN A 292 13.38 0.12 27.22
N ALA A 293 13.60 0.42 28.51
CA ALA A 293 12.64 1.12 29.36
C ALA A 293 12.43 2.60 28.98
N SER A 294 13.39 3.22 28.29
CA SER A 294 13.19 4.52 27.63
C SER A 294 12.39 4.40 26.33
N ARG A 295 12.62 3.33 25.55
CA ARG A 295 11.93 3.06 24.26
C ARG A 295 10.50 2.57 24.43
N SER A 296 10.21 1.77 25.46
CA SER A 296 8.89 1.16 25.70
C SER A 296 7.82 2.14 26.16
N ARG A 297 8.17 3.41 26.41
CA ARG A 297 7.21 4.48 26.76
C ARG A 297 6.52 5.11 25.55
N MET A 298 6.90 4.77 24.31
CA MET A 298 6.47 5.53 23.13
C MET A 298 5.08 5.22 22.59
N GLY A 299 4.42 4.11 22.97
CA GLY A 299 3.09 3.76 22.47
C GLY A 299 2.02 4.80 22.81
N ASP A 300 1.54 4.78 24.06
CA ASP A 300 0.43 5.63 24.51
C ASP A 300 0.86 7.06 24.87
N ASN A 301 2.17 7.34 24.86
CA ASN A 301 2.74 8.64 25.27
C ASN A 301 3.27 9.47 24.08
N PHE A 302 3.23 8.97 22.84
CA PHE A 302 3.77 9.72 21.68
C PHE A 302 3.13 11.11 21.56
N LEU A 303 1.79 11.18 21.54
CA LEU A 303 1.05 12.45 21.41
C LEU A 303 1.39 13.43 22.54
N LYS A 304 1.52 12.96 23.78
CA LYS A 304 1.91 13.81 24.93
C LYS A 304 3.36 14.31 24.82
N VAL A 305 4.26 13.50 24.26
CA VAL A 305 5.66 13.87 24.02
C VAL A 305 5.83 14.79 22.80
N PHE A 306 4.92 14.71 21.82
CA PHE A 306 4.85 15.59 20.66
C PHE A 306 4.23 16.95 21.02
N ALA A 307 3.07 16.99 21.67
CA ALA A 307 2.46 18.23 22.15
C ALA A 307 3.40 19.02 23.09
N ARG A 308 4.10 18.33 24.01
CA ARG A 308 5.14 18.96 24.85
C ARG A 308 6.36 19.41 24.05
N PHE A 309 6.66 18.79 22.90
CA PHE A 309 7.73 19.26 22.01
C PHE A 309 7.31 20.57 21.33
N GLU A 310 6.06 20.69 20.86
CA GLU A 310 5.53 21.94 20.28
C GLU A 310 5.43 23.06 21.32
N GLU A 311 4.90 22.77 22.51
CA GLU A 311 4.87 23.68 23.69
C GLU A 311 6.27 24.24 24.02
N THR A 312 7.31 23.42 23.94
CA THR A 312 8.69 23.83 24.25
C THR A 312 9.47 24.41 23.06
N HIS A 313 8.92 24.35 21.85
CA HIS A 313 9.53 24.87 20.62
C HIS A 313 8.44 25.53 19.73
N PRO A 314 7.72 26.55 20.24
CA PRO A 314 6.64 27.19 19.49
C PRO A 314 7.15 27.79 18.19
N ASN A 315 6.29 27.78 17.16
CA ASN A 315 6.60 28.26 15.81
C ASN A 315 7.78 27.54 15.14
N PHE A 316 8.11 26.30 15.54
CA PHE A 316 9.05 25.43 14.81
C PHE A 316 8.37 24.43 13.88
N ILE A 317 7.16 23.97 14.23
CA ILE A 317 6.33 23.10 13.39
C ILE A 317 5.38 23.99 12.60
N ARG A 318 5.31 23.78 11.27
CA ARG A 318 4.39 24.49 10.36
C ARG A 318 3.19 23.63 9.95
N GLU A 319 3.39 22.33 9.76
CA GLU A 319 2.34 21.39 9.35
C GLU A 319 2.63 19.98 9.89
N VAL A 320 1.57 19.22 10.23
CA VAL A 320 1.64 17.84 10.76
C VAL A 320 0.54 16.98 10.13
N GLN A 321 0.92 16.17 9.15
CA GLN A 321 0.03 15.16 8.57
C GLN A 321 0.45 13.76 9.02
N PHE A 322 -0.50 12.94 9.47
CA PHE A 322 -0.30 11.52 9.77
C PHE A 322 -1.27 10.66 8.94
N GLY A 323 -0.76 9.56 8.40
CA GLY A 323 -1.49 8.67 7.48
C GLY A 323 -0.53 7.91 6.55
N ASP A 324 -1.04 7.36 5.44
CA ASP A 324 -0.21 6.68 4.43
C ASP A 324 0.91 7.59 3.91
N VAL A 325 0.60 8.87 3.68
CA VAL A 325 1.57 9.96 3.61
C VAL A 325 1.60 10.68 4.96
N SER A 326 2.69 10.50 5.70
CA SER A 326 2.96 11.18 6.97
C SER A 326 4.13 12.15 6.80
N VAL A 327 3.88 13.44 7.04
CA VAL A 327 4.88 14.50 6.96
C VAL A 327 4.82 15.42 8.18
N ILE A 328 5.98 15.93 8.59
CA ILE A 328 6.10 16.98 9.61
C ILE A 328 6.98 18.07 9.03
N VAL A 329 6.41 19.24 8.77
CA VAL A 329 7.09 20.39 8.17
C VAL A 329 7.64 21.28 9.29
N MET A 330 8.93 21.60 9.20
CA MET A 330 9.73 22.28 10.22
C MET A 330 10.41 23.52 9.65
N GLN A 331 10.27 24.64 10.35
CA GLN A 331 10.81 25.93 9.97
C GLN A 331 10.97 26.81 11.22
N THR A 332 12.06 27.55 11.37
CA THR A 332 12.11 28.64 12.37
C THR A 332 11.81 29.98 11.68
N PRO A 333 11.38 31.02 12.42
CA PRO A 333 11.22 32.37 11.86
C PRO A 333 12.50 32.90 11.18
N PHE A 334 13.68 32.53 11.68
CA PHE A 334 14.94 32.83 10.99
C PHE A 334 15.00 32.19 9.60
N MET A 335 14.66 30.90 9.48
CA MET A 335 14.67 30.17 8.20
C MET A 335 13.70 30.79 7.18
N ALA A 336 12.46 31.09 7.60
CA ALA A 336 11.48 31.79 6.76
C ALA A 336 12.04 33.13 6.25
N SER A 337 12.61 33.93 7.15
CA SER A 337 13.18 35.24 6.79
C SER A 337 14.39 35.20 5.85
N ARG A 338 14.96 34.02 5.56
CA ARG A 338 16.03 33.86 4.56
C ARG A 338 15.52 33.40 3.19
N LEU A 339 14.29 32.89 3.08
CA LEU A 339 13.73 32.43 1.81
C LEU A 339 13.45 33.61 0.86
N VAL A 340 12.82 34.67 1.36
CA VAL A 340 12.64 35.92 0.60
C VAL A 340 13.89 36.78 0.75
N LYS A 341 14.64 37.00 -0.35
CA LYS A 341 15.79 37.91 -0.38
C LYS A 341 15.36 39.38 -0.47
N SER A 342 16.14 40.28 0.14
CA SER A 342 15.98 41.74 0.01
C SER A 342 16.78 42.35 -1.15
N THR A 343 17.71 41.58 -1.72
CA THR A 343 18.62 41.97 -2.81
C THR A 343 18.90 40.74 -3.67
N ILE A 344 18.93 40.93 -4.99
CA ILE A 344 19.48 39.94 -5.92
C ILE A 344 21.01 40.05 -5.87
N ASP A 345 21.70 38.92 -5.71
CA ASP A 345 23.15 38.84 -5.87
C ASP A 345 23.51 38.81 -7.36
N ASP A 346 24.60 39.48 -7.79
CA ASP A 346 25.16 39.37 -9.15
C ASP A 346 25.64 37.94 -9.51
N GLU A 347 25.68 37.05 -8.52
CA GLU A 347 26.10 35.66 -8.66
C GLU A 347 24.90 34.71 -8.84
N ALA A 348 25.14 33.55 -9.46
CA ALA A 348 24.16 32.49 -9.65
C ALA A 348 23.78 31.76 -8.34
N VAL A 349 23.18 32.47 -7.38
CA VAL A 349 22.87 32.01 -6.00
C VAL A 349 21.50 32.50 -5.50
N ASN A 350 20.61 32.96 -6.39
CA ASN A 350 19.36 33.62 -5.99
C ASN A 350 18.16 32.68 -5.77
N GLY A 351 18.13 31.55 -6.47
CA GLY A 351 17.08 30.54 -6.32
C GLY A 351 17.31 29.57 -5.16
N ILE A 352 16.31 28.72 -4.96
CA ILE A 352 16.28 27.67 -3.94
C ILE A 352 17.00 26.41 -4.46
N VAL A 353 17.52 25.58 -3.56
CA VAL A 353 18.10 24.26 -3.90
C VAL A 353 17.50 23.18 -3.02
N SER A 354 17.04 22.05 -3.58
CA SER A 354 16.25 21.04 -2.85
C SER A 354 16.69 19.58 -3.09
N ASP A 355 16.83 18.78 -2.02
CA ASP A 355 17.23 17.34 -2.03
C ASP A 355 16.69 16.60 -0.77
N ALA A 356 16.91 15.27 -0.66
CA ALA A 356 16.41 14.44 0.45
C ALA A 356 17.45 13.52 1.13
N ALA A 357 17.58 13.63 2.46
CA ALA A 357 18.57 12.93 3.28
C ALA A 357 18.11 11.54 3.77
N HIS A 358 18.39 10.49 3.00
CA HIS A 358 18.06 9.07 3.31
C HIS A 358 18.75 8.42 4.55
N ARG A 359 19.37 9.18 5.49
CA ARG A 359 20.07 8.58 6.66
C ARG A 359 19.89 9.33 7.99
N VAL A 360 19.02 10.33 8.05
CA VAL A 360 18.72 11.05 9.29
C VAL A 360 17.95 10.15 10.25
N TRP A 361 16.91 9.47 9.75
CA TRP A 361 15.94 8.72 10.54
C TRP A 361 16.32 7.25 10.74
N GLN A 362 15.84 6.66 11.85
CA GLN A 362 16.05 5.25 12.17
C GLN A 362 15.26 4.32 11.22
N GLU A 363 14.07 4.74 10.80
CA GLU A 363 13.31 4.07 9.75
C GLU A 363 13.96 4.32 8.38
N ARG A 364 14.04 3.27 7.55
CA ARG A 364 14.86 3.23 6.34
C ARG A 364 14.20 3.84 5.11
N ASN A 365 12.87 3.94 5.12
CA ASN A 365 12.09 4.55 4.04
C ASN A 365 11.89 6.06 4.26
N SER A 366 11.94 6.52 5.53
CA SER A 366 11.73 7.92 5.88
C SER A 366 12.85 8.83 5.38
N LEU A 367 12.48 10.02 4.92
CA LEU A 367 13.38 11.05 4.39
C LEU A 367 13.37 12.29 5.30
N LEU A 368 14.47 13.06 5.28
CA LEU A 368 14.42 14.48 5.61
C LEU A 368 14.59 15.23 4.29
N ILE A 369 13.52 15.83 3.78
CA ILE A 369 13.58 16.72 2.61
C ILE A 369 14.04 18.10 3.11
N VAL A 370 14.98 18.73 2.41
CA VAL A 370 15.52 20.05 2.76
C VAL A 370 15.51 20.92 1.50
N SER A 371 15.04 22.16 1.66
CA SER A 371 15.28 23.24 0.69
C SER A 371 16.10 24.32 1.36
N SER A 372 17.26 24.65 0.78
CA SER A 372 18.15 25.72 1.24
C SER A 372 18.12 26.95 0.33
N THR A 373 18.42 28.08 0.95
CA THR A 373 18.63 29.39 0.34
C THR A 373 20.05 29.87 0.65
N PHE A 374 20.63 30.73 -0.19
CA PHE A 374 21.95 31.30 0.05
C PHE A 374 21.84 32.60 0.85
N GLU A 375 22.53 32.68 1.99
CA GLU A 375 22.66 33.92 2.75
C GLU A 375 23.99 34.61 2.35
N PRO A 376 23.95 35.75 1.62
CA PRO A 376 25.15 36.35 1.04
C PRO A 376 25.84 37.37 1.96
N ASN A 377 25.12 37.99 2.89
CA ASN A 377 25.58 39.18 3.59
C ASN A 377 26.49 38.84 4.78
N ARG A 378 26.03 37.97 5.68
CA ARG A 378 26.66 37.70 6.99
C ARG A 378 27.38 36.36 7.04
N LEU A 379 26.76 35.33 6.46
CA LEU A 379 27.18 33.94 6.55
C LEU A 379 27.91 33.48 5.29
N LYS A 380 27.61 34.04 4.11
CA LYS A 380 28.21 33.68 2.81
C LYS A 380 28.12 32.17 2.53
N CYS A 381 26.99 31.57 2.90
CA CYS A 381 26.75 30.13 2.72
C CYS A 381 25.25 29.78 2.63
N TRP A 382 24.99 28.60 2.07
CA TRP A 382 23.69 27.95 2.09
C TRP A 382 23.23 27.63 3.52
N VAL A 383 21.97 27.99 3.82
CA VAL A 383 21.25 27.78 5.07
C VAL A 383 19.89 27.14 4.77
N PRO A 384 19.35 26.25 5.64
CA PRO A 384 18.06 25.62 5.39
C PRO A 384 16.94 26.68 5.48
N GLY A 385 16.03 26.68 4.51
CA GLY A 385 14.84 27.55 4.48
C GLY A 385 13.57 26.82 4.92
N ILE A 386 13.45 25.51 4.61
CA ILE A 386 12.45 24.62 5.18
C ILE A 386 13.01 23.19 5.30
N MET A 387 12.50 22.40 6.25
CA MET A 387 12.90 21.01 6.47
C MET A 387 11.65 20.15 6.70
N THR A 388 11.56 18.95 6.13
CA THR A 388 10.38 18.09 6.26
C THR A 388 10.77 16.65 6.58
N TYR A 389 10.28 16.12 7.71
CA TYR A 389 10.19 14.66 7.89
C TYR A 389 9.14 14.12 6.92
N ALA A 390 9.45 13.02 6.25
CA ALA A 390 8.53 12.30 5.39
C ALA A 390 8.68 10.79 5.64
N ASN A 391 7.60 10.01 5.71
CA ASN A 391 7.68 8.54 5.82
C ASN A 391 8.04 7.84 4.49
N GLY A 392 7.99 8.56 3.37
CA GLY A 392 8.45 8.13 2.06
C GLY A 392 8.96 9.29 1.20
N GLY A 393 8.95 9.10 -0.12
CA GLY A 393 9.43 10.05 -1.12
C GLY A 393 8.64 9.97 -2.44
N THR A 394 7.32 9.81 -2.34
CA THR A 394 6.41 9.89 -3.50
C THR A 394 6.12 11.35 -3.85
N THR A 395 5.54 11.58 -5.04
CA THR A 395 5.06 12.90 -5.50
C THR A 395 4.34 13.69 -4.41
N GLU A 396 3.48 13.02 -3.63
CA GLU A 396 2.65 13.65 -2.60
C GLU A 396 3.46 14.20 -1.41
N HIS A 397 4.54 13.53 -1.02
CA HIS A 397 5.44 14.03 0.04
C HIS A 397 6.14 15.31 -0.39
N TYR A 398 6.56 15.36 -1.67
CA TYR A 398 7.16 16.55 -2.26
C TYR A 398 6.12 17.66 -2.50
N ARG A 399 4.88 17.31 -2.89
CA ARG A 399 3.77 18.27 -3.04
C ARG A 399 3.54 19.06 -1.75
N ILE A 400 3.44 18.39 -0.62
CA ILE A 400 3.22 19.04 0.68
C ILE A 400 4.47 19.87 1.09
N HIS A 401 5.68 19.35 0.86
CA HIS A 401 6.92 20.10 1.13
C HIS A 401 7.01 21.41 0.33
N PHE A 402 6.74 21.36 -0.99
CA PHE A 402 6.83 22.54 -1.86
C PHE A 402 5.66 23.50 -1.69
N PHE A 403 4.44 23.00 -1.43
CA PHE A 403 3.31 23.84 -1.04
C PHE A 403 3.69 24.69 0.19
N HIS A 404 4.16 24.08 1.28
CA HIS A 404 4.52 24.84 2.49
C HIS A 404 5.81 25.69 2.36
N LEU A 405 6.67 25.39 1.38
CA LEU A 405 7.79 26.27 1.02
C LEU A 405 7.28 27.58 0.40
N MET A 406 6.38 27.49 -0.57
CA MET A 406 5.81 28.64 -1.30
C MET A 406 4.90 29.48 -0.39
N ASP A 407 4.07 28.80 0.39
CA ASP A 407 3.23 29.34 1.48
C ASP A 407 4.05 30.12 2.53
N ALA A 408 5.16 29.56 3.03
CA ALA A 408 6.06 30.27 3.94
C ALA A 408 6.80 31.46 3.31
N MET A 409 6.99 31.47 2.00
CA MET A 409 7.53 32.61 1.27
C MET A 409 6.48 33.70 1.07
N ALA A 410 5.23 33.32 0.85
CA ALA A 410 4.11 34.24 0.77
C ALA A 410 3.88 34.95 2.11
N ASP A 411 3.92 34.24 3.24
CA ASP A 411 3.87 34.84 4.59
C ASP A 411 4.94 35.92 4.80
N GLU A 412 6.19 35.63 4.43
CA GLU A 412 7.32 36.54 4.60
C GLU A 412 7.26 37.71 3.60
N CYS A 413 6.71 37.50 2.40
CA CYS A 413 6.38 38.55 1.44
C CYS A 413 5.29 39.49 1.99
N ASP A 414 4.18 38.94 2.47
CA ASP A 414 3.07 39.70 3.06
C ASP A 414 3.53 40.50 4.29
N THR A 415 4.31 39.86 5.17
CA THR A 415 4.94 40.50 6.35
C THR A 415 5.84 41.68 5.99
N ARG A 416 6.43 41.67 4.78
CA ARG A 416 7.30 42.74 4.25
C ARG A 416 6.61 43.69 3.27
N ASN A 417 5.33 43.47 2.97
CA ASN A 417 4.59 44.15 1.90
C ASN A 417 5.33 44.06 0.53
N ILE A 418 5.80 42.85 0.18
CA ILE A 418 6.42 42.51 -1.10
C ILE A 418 5.41 41.69 -1.92
N THR A 419 5.19 42.06 -3.18
CA THR A 419 4.33 41.29 -4.10
C THR A 419 4.91 39.89 -4.33
N VAL A 420 4.09 38.85 -4.14
CA VAL A 420 4.43 37.47 -4.49
C VAL A 420 4.42 37.31 -6.01
N THR A 421 5.54 36.91 -6.59
CA THR A 421 5.68 36.57 -8.02
C THR A 421 6.22 35.16 -8.20
N ASP A 422 5.90 34.53 -9.33
CA ASP A 422 6.30 33.15 -9.65
C ASP A 422 7.82 32.93 -9.54
N ASP A 423 8.63 33.89 -10.00
CA ASP A 423 10.10 33.81 -10.04
C ASP A 423 10.74 33.61 -8.67
N LEU A 424 10.07 34.02 -7.58
CA LEU A 424 10.53 33.80 -6.20
C LEU A 424 10.70 32.31 -5.90
N PHE A 425 9.89 31.44 -6.51
CA PHE A 425 9.87 30.01 -6.23
C PHE A 425 10.89 29.22 -7.09
N ALA A 426 11.72 29.89 -7.88
CA ALA A 426 12.66 29.25 -8.80
C ALA A 426 13.64 28.30 -8.06
N ASN A 427 13.65 27.02 -8.47
CA ASN A 427 14.28 25.94 -7.72
C ASN A 427 15.25 25.13 -8.58
N VAL A 428 16.39 24.75 -7.98
CA VAL A 428 17.42 23.90 -8.57
C VAL A 428 17.35 22.52 -7.95
N GLU A 429 16.90 21.56 -8.76
CA GLU A 429 16.62 20.19 -8.32
C GLU A 429 17.57 19.16 -8.91
N ASP A 430 17.60 17.98 -8.29
CA ASP A 430 17.98 16.75 -8.95
C ASP A 430 16.81 16.28 -9.85
N PHE A 431 17.10 15.58 -10.95
CA PHE A 431 16.08 15.15 -11.92
C PHE A 431 15.23 13.95 -11.42
N GLY A 432 14.71 14.02 -10.20
CA GLY A 432 13.81 13.05 -9.60
C GLY A 432 12.36 13.28 -10.03
N ALA A 433 11.74 12.28 -10.67
CA ALA A 433 10.40 12.43 -11.23
C ALA A 433 9.31 12.76 -10.18
N ALA A 434 9.43 12.21 -8.96
CA ALA A 434 8.55 12.50 -7.84
C ALA A 434 8.75 13.93 -7.29
N GLN A 435 10.00 14.41 -7.25
CA GLN A 435 10.34 15.75 -6.79
C GLN A 435 9.78 16.80 -7.76
N ARG A 436 10.10 16.69 -9.05
CA ARG A 436 9.59 17.58 -10.12
C ARG A 436 8.07 17.64 -10.17
N LYS A 437 7.38 16.49 -10.10
CA LYS A 437 5.90 16.45 -10.05
C LYS A 437 5.36 17.10 -8.77
N GLY A 438 6.02 16.86 -7.63
CA GLY A 438 5.64 17.46 -6.35
C GLY A 438 5.75 18.98 -6.36
N PHE A 439 6.82 19.54 -6.94
CA PHE A 439 6.96 20.99 -7.09
C PHE A 439 5.82 21.58 -7.92
N ILE A 440 5.53 20.99 -9.09
CA ILE A 440 4.47 21.44 -9.99
C ILE A 440 3.10 21.41 -9.30
N PHE A 441 2.76 20.30 -8.63
CA PHE A 441 1.48 20.19 -7.93
C PHE A 441 1.42 21.09 -6.68
N GLY A 442 2.54 21.32 -5.98
CA GLY A 442 2.62 22.24 -4.85
C GLY A 442 2.39 23.70 -5.26
N PHE A 443 2.94 24.10 -6.42
CA PHE A 443 2.74 25.43 -7.03
C PHE A 443 1.28 25.64 -7.49
N VAL A 444 0.68 24.64 -8.14
CA VAL A 444 -0.73 24.69 -8.54
C VAL A 444 -1.63 24.81 -7.31
N ASP A 445 -1.43 23.98 -6.29
CA ASP A 445 -2.20 24.04 -5.04
C ASP A 445 -1.99 25.33 -4.23
N PHE A 446 -0.82 25.96 -4.34
CA PHE A 446 -0.54 27.26 -3.74
C PHE A 446 -1.39 28.36 -4.39
N TRP A 447 -1.31 28.50 -5.71
CA TRP A 447 -2.05 29.55 -6.43
C TRP A 447 -3.56 29.31 -6.49
N LEU A 448 -4.04 28.05 -6.55
CA LEU A 448 -5.47 27.77 -6.49
C LEU A 448 -6.12 28.06 -5.12
N LYS A 449 -5.34 28.11 -4.04
CA LYS A 449 -5.83 28.47 -2.70
C LYS A 449 -5.67 29.96 -2.36
N ARG A 450 -4.82 30.70 -3.07
CA ARG A 450 -4.48 32.10 -2.76
C ARG A 450 -5.18 33.06 -3.73
N ALA A 451 -6.09 33.88 -3.19
CA ALA A 451 -6.82 34.88 -3.95
C ALA A 451 -6.13 36.26 -3.94
N PRO A 452 -6.30 37.07 -5.01
CA PRO A 452 -6.87 36.71 -6.30
C PRO A 452 -5.89 35.89 -7.15
N ASN A 453 -6.38 34.82 -7.76
CA ASN A 453 -5.70 34.13 -8.85
C ASN A 453 -6.71 33.95 -9.99
N GLU A 454 -6.36 34.45 -11.17
CA GLU A 454 -7.21 34.39 -12.38
C GLU A 454 -6.83 33.21 -13.30
N ARG A 455 -5.72 32.52 -13.00
CA ARG A 455 -5.13 31.45 -13.83
C ARG A 455 -5.75 30.09 -13.55
N ILE A 456 -6.00 29.31 -14.60
CA ILE A 456 -6.47 27.92 -14.49
C ILE A 456 -5.33 26.94 -14.16
N ALA A 457 -5.67 25.71 -13.77
CA ALA A 457 -4.70 24.71 -13.32
C ALA A 457 -3.63 24.38 -14.40
N GLU A 458 -4.03 24.34 -15.67
CA GLU A 458 -3.16 24.10 -16.82
C GLU A 458 -2.13 25.22 -17.00
N GLU A 459 -2.55 26.49 -16.88
CA GLU A 459 -1.66 27.65 -16.96
C GLU A 459 -0.68 27.69 -15.79
N LEU A 460 -1.11 27.25 -14.61
CA LEU A 460 -0.27 27.12 -13.42
C LEU A 460 0.75 25.98 -13.57
N VAL A 461 0.41 24.86 -14.23
CA VAL A 461 1.39 23.81 -14.59
C VAL A 461 2.43 24.36 -15.56
N ASP A 462 2.02 25.07 -16.61
CA ASP A 462 2.92 25.67 -17.60
C ASP A 462 3.76 26.82 -17.01
N ALA A 463 3.31 27.48 -15.95
CA ALA A 463 4.13 28.41 -15.17
C ALA A 463 5.16 27.66 -14.31
N ALA A 464 4.74 26.65 -13.53
CA ALA A 464 5.62 25.89 -12.66
C ALA A 464 6.81 25.22 -13.38
N VAL A 465 6.59 24.73 -14.61
CA VAL A 465 7.67 24.12 -15.43
C VAL A 465 8.75 25.15 -15.82
N LYS A 466 8.42 26.44 -15.89
CA LYS A 466 9.38 27.53 -16.20
C LYS A 466 10.23 27.94 -14.99
N LEU A 467 9.90 27.46 -13.78
CA LEU A 467 10.59 27.77 -12.53
C LEU A 467 11.62 26.70 -12.12
N LEU A 468 11.73 25.61 -12.87
CA LEU A 468 12.54 24.45 -12.51
C LEU A 468 13.82 24.34 -13.36
N LYS A 469 14.96 24.28 -12.67
CA LYS A 469 16.28 24.05 -13.26
C LYS A 469 16.93 22.79 -12.69
N GLY A 470 17.60 22.03 -13.54
CA GLY A 470 18.21 20.75 -13.19
C GLY A 470 19.72 20.85 -12.96
N CYS A 471 20.23 20.07 -12.01
CA CYS A 471 21.65 20.05 -11.67
C CYS A 471 22.56 19.60 -12.84
N ALA A 472 23.22 20.55 -13.51
CA ALA A 472 24.14 20.29 -14.63
C ALA A 472 25.34 19.41 -14.22
N GLN A 473 25.74 19.45 -12.94
CA GLN A 473 26.77 18.57 -12.39
C GLN A 473 26.35 17.10 -12.39
N HIS A 474 25.05 16.78 -12.28
CA HIS A 474 24.57 15.41 -12.40
C HIS A 474 24.77 14.86 -13.81
N PHE A 475 24.48 15.64 -14.86
CA PHE A 475 24.80 15.28 -16.25
C PHE A 475 26.31 15.08 -16.47
N ARG A 476 27.13 16.08 -16.07
CA ARG A 476 28.60 16.02 -16.21
C ARG A 476 29.22 14.81 -15.49
N SER A 477 28.72 14.46 -14.30
CA SER A 477 29.17 13.28 -13.55
C SER A 477 28.90 11.96 -14.30
N GLN A 478 27.82 11.91 -15.09
CA GLN A 478 27.46 10.75 -15.87
C GLN A 478 28.24 10.64 -17.17
N ILE A 479 28.58 11.75 -17.83
CA ILE A 479 29.54 11.73 -18.96
C ILE A 479 30.84 11.04 -18.52
N THR A 480 31.38 11.45 -17.37
CA THR A 480 32.58 10.87 -16.75
C THR A 480 32.42 9.39 -16.35
N ARG A 481 31.18 8.92 -16.10
CA ARG A 481 30.87 7.52 -15.77
C ARG A 481 30.71 6.66 -17.03
N VAL A 482 29.91 7.12 -17.99
CA VAL A 482 29.57 6.41 -19.21
C VAL A 482 30.77 6.28 -20.14
N LYS A 483 31.60 7.33 -20.28
CA LYS A 483 32.82 7.27 -21.12
C LYS A 483 33.84 6.22 -20.64
N LYS A 484 33.78 5.80 -19.37
CA LYS A 484 34.64 4.75 -18.79
C LYS A 484 34.09 3.33 -19.00
N ILE A 485 32.89 3.18 -19.56
CA ILE A 485 32.31 1.88 -19.86
C ILE A 485 32.79 1.44 -21.24
N SER A 486 33.91 0.73 -21.30
CA SER A 486 34.56 0.28 -22.54
C SER A 486 33.74 -0.65 -23.46
N GLY A 487 32.55 -1.09 -23.01
CA GLY A 487 31.57 -1.80 -23.84
C GLY A 487 30.46 -0.93 -24.42
N VAL A 488 30.37 0.35 -24.02
CA VAL A 488 29.46 1.38 -24.56
C VAL A 488 30.23 2.33 -25.46
N VAL A 489 31.35 2.86 -24.95
CA VAL A 489 32.23 3.82 -25.60
C VAL A 489 33.58 3.13 -25.83
N ASP A 490 34.11 3.20 -27.04
CA ASP A 490 35.44 2.66 -27.32
C ASP A 490 36.52 3.50 -26.60
N PRO A 491 37.54 2.89 -25.96
CA PRO A 491 38.63 3.62 -25.32
C PRO A 491 39.35 4.64 -26.21
N SER A 492 39.38 4.43 -27.53
CA SER A 492 39.94 5.39 -28.50
C SER A 492 39.02 6.57 -28.83
N LYS A 493 37.72 6.49 -28.50
CA LYS A 493 36.70 7.50 -28.77
C LYS A 493 36.18 8.22 -27.50
N THR A 494 36.80 8.05 -26.33
CA THR A 494 36.27 8.62 -25.06
C THR A 494 36.14 10.14 -25.09
N ASP A 495 37.00 10.80 -25.83
CA ASP A 495 37.09 12.25 -25.83
C ASP A 495 36.19 12.86 -26.92
N ILE A 496 35.95 12.13 -28.01
CA ILE A 496 34.87 12.42 -28.97
C ILE A 496 33.50 12.30 -28.25
N PHE A 497 33.31 11.23 -27.46
CA PHE A 497 32.10 11.04 -26.65
C PHE A 497 31.88 12.20 -25.66
N GLU A 498 32.93 12.61 -24.94
CA GLU A 498 32.83 13.71 -23.98
C GLU A 498 32.62 15.06 -24.67
N ASN A 499 33.27 15.33 -25.79
CA ASN A 499 33.08 16.56 -26.56
C ASN A 499 31.65 16.68 -27.10
N TYR A 500 31.11 15.62 -27.71
CA TYR A 500 29.71 15.60 -28.15
C TYR A 500 28.75 15.76 -26.96
N ALA A 501 28.93 15.00 -25.88
CA ALA A 501 28.05 15.07 -24.73
C ALA A 501 28.09 16.42 -24.00
N ARG A 502 29.24 17.12 -23.98
CA ARG A 502 29.37 18.48 -23.41
C ARG A 502 28.85 19.56 -24.35
N GLY A 503 29.04 19.42 -25.67
CA GLY A 503 28.57 20.38 -26.67
C GLY A 503 27.04 20.58 -26.64
N LEU A 504 26.29 19.56 -26.21
CA LEU A 504 24.83 19.66 -26.00
C LEU A 504 24.43 20.71 -24.94
N LEU A 505 25.33 21.07 -24.01
CA LEU A 505 25.11 22.18 -23.06
C LEU A 505 25.39 23.57 -23.68
N GLN A 506 25.87 23.61 -24.93
CA GLN A 506 26.32 24.82 -25.63
C GLN A 506 25.52 25.10 -26.91
N CYS A 507 24.67 24.17 -27.37
CA CYS A 507 23.73 24.40 -28.47
C CYS A 507 22.74 25.51 -28.10
N GLY A 508 22.69 26.55 -28.93
CA GLY A 508 21.73 27.65 -28.80
C GLY A 508 20.37 27.31 -29.41
N THR A 509 20.35 26.44 -30.43
CA THR A 509 19.11 26.07 -31.14
C THR A 509 18.77 24.58 -31.06
N ILE A 510 17.47 24.26 -31.18
CA ILE A 510 16.97 22.87 -31.26
C ILE A 510 17.57 22.15 -32.49
N ALA A 511 17.83 22.88 -33.58
CA ALA A 511 18.45 22.33 -34.78
C ALA A 511 19.89 21.86 -34.51
N GLU A 512 20.77 22.74 -33.98
CA GLU A 512 22.14 22.38 -33.57
C GLU A 512 22.17 21.20 -32.61
N PHE A 513 21.26 21.19 -31.62
CA PHE A 513 21.16 20.13 -30.64
C PHE A 513 20.78 18.80 -31.29
N ASN A 514 19.76 18.78 -32.15
CA ASN A 514 19.32 17.56 -32.83
C ASN A 514 20.38 17.01 -33.78
N ASP A 515 21.10 17.89 -34.47
CA ASP A 515 22.27 17.55 -35.29
C ASP A 515 23.37 16.87 -34.47
N LEU A 516 23.71 17.45 -33.31
CA LEU A 516 24.75 16.92 -32.43
C LEU A 516 24.31 15.62 -31.73
N ALA A 517 23.05 15.53 -31.31
CA ALA A 517 22.47 14.33 -30.72
C ALA A 517 22.33 13.19 -31.74
N GLY A 518 22.07 13.52 -33.03
CA GLY A 518 22.09 12.59 -34.15
C GLY A 518 23.49 12.03 -34.40
N LYS A 519 24.50 12.91 -34.50
CA LYS A 519 25.93 12.53 -34.59
C LYS A 519 26.35 11.65 -33.43
N PHE A 520 26.04 12.04 -32.19
CA PHE A 520 26.28 11.24 -30.98
C PHE A 520 25.62 9.86 -31.04
N SER A 521 24.36 9.76 -31.47
CA SER A 521 23.63 8.50 -31.52
C SER A 521 24.15 7.56 -32.62
N GLY A 522 24.66 8.12 -33.73
CA GLY A 522 25.32 7.37 -34.80
C GLY A 522 26.69 6.81 -34.39
N ASP A 523 27.54 7.63 -33.74
CA ASP A 523 28.86 7.20 -33.27
C ASP A 523 28.81 6.30 -32.03
N PHE A 524 27.82 6.50 -31.16
CA PHE A 524 27.68 5.82 -29.87
C PHE A 524 26.29 5.16 -29.68
N PRO A 525 25.86 4.24 -30.57
CA PRO A 525 24.51 3.64 -30.52
C PRO A 525 24.24 2.84 -29.23
N ARG A 526 25.28 2.39 -28.51
CA ARG A 526 25.12 1.77 -27.18
C ARG A 526 24.85 2.77 -26.05
N ALA A 527 25.05 4.07 -26.31
CA ALA A 527 24.68 5.16 -25.42
C ALA A 527 23.33 5.80 -25.79
N GLU A 528 22.63 5.36 -26.86
CA GLU A 528 21.32 5.89 -27.29
C GLU A 528 20.33 5.99 -26.12
N ARG A 529 20.24 4.95 -25.29
CA ARG A 529 19.35 4.92 -24.11
C ARG A 529 19.70 5.95 -23.04
N TRP A 530 20.97 6.33 -22.92
CA TRP A 530 21.42 7.35 -21.97
C TRP A 530 21.06 8.74 -22.51
N ILE A 531 21.44 9.06 -23.75
CA ILE A 531 21.14 10.37 -24.34
C ILE A 531 19.63 10.58 -24.52
N ARG A 532 18.88 9.58 -24.98
CA ARG A 532 17.44 9.67 -25.20
C ARG A 532 16.65 9.95 -23.91
N TRP A 533 17.16 9.56 -22.74
CA TRP A 533 16.56 9.94 -21.46
C TRP A 533 16.70 11.45 -21.20
N TRP A 534 17.85 12.04 -21.55
CA TRP A 534 18.12 13.48 -21.42
C TRP A 534 17.37 14.30 -22.47
N MET A 535 17.11 13.72 -23.65
CA MET A 535 16.29 14.33 -24.71
C MET A 535 14.78 14.30 -24.44
N LEU A 536 14.30 13.69 -23.34
CA LEU A 536 12.89 13.79 -22.96
C LEU A 536 12.58 15.26 -22.61
N PRO A 537 11.50 15.88 -23.14
CA PRO A 537 11.24 17.31 -22.96
C PRO A 537 11.31 17.79 -21.51
N ALA A 538 10.70 17.04 -20.59
CA ALA A 538 10.67 17.33 -19.14
C ALA A 538 12.02 17.12 -18.40
N HIS A 539 13.11 16.80 -19.11
CA HIS A 539 14.49 16.85 -18.61
C HIS A 539 15.33 17.82 -19.44
N ALA A 540 15.10 17.88 -20.75
CA ALA A 540 15.80 18.75 -21.68
C ALA A 540 15.61 20.23 -21.34
N CYS A 541 14.37 20.66 -21.06
CA CYS A 541 14.07 22.06 -20.72
C CYS A 541 14.68 22.53 -19.39
N MET A 542 14.98 21.59 -18.49
CA MET A 542 15.64 21.84 -17.21
C MET A 542 17.17 21.88 -17.31
N LEU A 543 17.78 21.58 -18.47
CA LEU A 543 19.24 21.43 -18.59
C LEU A 543 19.89 22.11 -19.81
N PHE A 544 19.27 22.04 -20.98
CA PHE A 544 19.88 22.46 -22.24
C PHE A 544 19.34 23.83 -22.69
N PRO A 545 20.20 24.83 -22.99
CA PRO A 545 19.76 26.16 -23.42
C PRO A 545 18.80 26.11 -24.61
N SER A 546 19.05 25.24 -25.58
CA SER A 546 18.20 25.01 -26.76
C SER A 546 16.77 24.56 -26.46
N PHE A 547 16.46 24.08 -25.25
CA PHE A 547 15.09 23.70 -24.81
C PHE A 547 14.60 24.53 -23.62
N ARG A 548 15.35 25.54 -23.18
CA ARG A 548 15.04 26.31 -21.98
C ARG A 548 13.68 27.02 -22.14
N VAL A 549 12.79 26.78 -21.18
CA VAL A 549 11.48 27.48 -21.06
C VAL A 549 11.45 28.49 -19.91
N MET A 550 12.42 28.41 -18.99
CA MET A 550 12.73 29.45 -18.00
C MET A 550 13.27 30.71 -18.68
N ASP A 551 13.02 31.88 -18.09
CA ASP A 551 13.64 33.14 -18.52
C ASP A 551 15.18 33.10 -18.50
N GLU A 552 15.82 33.88 -19.38
CA GLU A 552 17.28 34.02 -19.50
C GLU A 552 17.92 34.58 -18.22
N ALA A 553 17.40 35.68 -17.68
CA ALA A 553 17.97 36.34 -16.51
C ALA A 553 17.72 35.50 -15.25
N LEU A 554 16.51 34.95 -15.08
CA LEU A 554 16.20 34.03 -13.99
C LEU A 554 17.13 32.80 -14.04
N TRP A 555 17.24 32.14 -15.18
CA TRP A 555 18.12 30.98 -15.37
C TRP A 555 19.58 31.27 -15.02
N ASN A 556 20.09 32.45 -15.40
CA ASN A 556 21.47 32.83 -15.11
C ASN A 556 21.68 33.26 -13.64
N SER A 557 20.65 33.77 -12.96
CA SER A 557 20.71 34.19 -11.55
C SER A 557 20.64 33.06 -10.51
N ILE A 558 20.28 31.83 -10.92
CA ILE A 558 20.13 30.68 -10.01
C ILE A 558 21.20 29.58 -10.28
N PRO A 559 21.60 28.77 -9.28
CA PRO A 559 22.71 27.83 -9.40
C PRO A 559 22.63 26.83 -10.55
N ASP A 560 23.79 26.27 -10.96
CA ASP A 560 23.84 25.13 -11.88
C ASP A 560 23.83 23.76 -11.17
N THR A 561 23.70 23.74 -9.83
CA THR A 561 23.98 22.53 -9.05
C THR A 561 23.35 22.42 -7.66
N THR A 562 22.90 21.20 -7.35
CA THR A 562 22.49 20.72 -6.02
C THR A 562 23.65 20.43 -5.03
N ASN A 563 24.90 20.77 -5.37
CA ASN A 563 26.07 20.63 -4.45
C ASN A 563 25.87 21.31 -3.09
N ALA A 564 24.99 22.33 -3.00
CA ALA A 564 24.61 22.97 -1.75
C ALA A 564 23.98 21.98 -0.75
N GLU A 565 23.04 21.15 -1.20
CA GLU A 565 22.38 20.16 -0.36
C GLU A 565 23.27 18.94 -0.08
N GLU A 566 24.11 18.49 -1.01
CA GLU A 566 25.16 17.50 -0.68
C GLU A 566 26.02 17.96 0.51
N ALA A 567 26.31 19.27 0.59
CA ALA A 567 27.06 19.85 1.70
C ALA A 567 26.19 20.02 2.96
N MET A 568 24.91 20.37 2.82
CA MET A 568 23.97 20.45 3.95
C MET A 568 23.73 19.08 4.59
N HIS A 569 23.49 18.06 3.78
CA HIS A 569 23.41 16.64 4.17
C HIS A 569 24.67 16.20 4.92
N TRP A 570 25.87 16.60 4.48
CA TRP A 570 27.10 16.33 5.23
C TRP A 570 27.15 17.06 6.59
N LYS A 571 26.79 18.35 6.65
CA LYS A 571 26.72 19.12 7.91
C LYS A 571 25.73 18.49 8.89
N LEU A 572 24.53 18.11 8.43
CA LEU A 572 23.50 17.40 9.21
C LEU A 572 24.07 16.11 9.80
N TYR A 573 24.67 15.24 8.97
CA TYR A 573 25.25 13.98 9.46
C TYR A 573 26.41 14.17 10.44
N ALA A 574 27.11 15.30 10.40
CA ALA A 574 28.18 15.63 11.35
C ALA A 574 27.63 16.23 12.66
N ALA A 575 26.58 17.06 12.59
CA ALA A 575 26.03 17.78 13.74
C ALA A 575 25.01 16.96 14.55
N ILE A 576 24.10 16.24 13.90
CA ILE A 576 23.02 15.48 14.56
C ILE A 576 23.20 13.96 14.47
N GLY A 577 24.15 13.48 13.68
CA GLY A 577 24.41 12.06 13.49
C GLY A 577 23.50 11.39 12.45
N ARG A 578 23.12 10.13 12.70
CA ARG A 578 22.37 9.29 11.75
C ARG A 578 21.49 8.28 12.48
N PHE A 579 20.44 7.83 11.81
CA PHE A 579 19.51 6.79 12.28
C PHE A 579 18.80 7.13 13.60
N LEU A 580 18.34 8.37 13.73
CA LEU A 580 17.68 8.92 14.91
C LEU A 580 16.21 8.47 15.01
N PRO A 581 15.70 8.13 16.22
CA PRO A 581 14.27 8.08 16.48
C PRO A 581 13.60 9.44 16.21
N LEU A 582 12.33 9.45 15.80
CA LEU A 582 11.63 10.66 15.33
C LEU A 582 11.76 11.85 16.30
N MET A 583 11.33 11.70 17.56
CA MET A 583 11.36 12.79 18.55
C MET A 583 12.78 13.28 18.89
N ASP A 584 13.79 12.43 18.74
CA ASP A 584 15.19 12.82 18.99
C ASP A 584 15.77 13.57 17.79
N GLY A 585 15.39 13.17 16.57
CA GLY A 585 15.69 13.91 15.35
C GLY A 585 15.00 15.28 15.30
N LEU A 586 13.72 15.39 15.66
CA LEU A 586 13.03 16.69 15.72
C LEU A 586 13.74 17.69 16.66
N ARG A 587 14.10 17.25 17.87
CA ARG A 587 14.89 18.06 18.85
C ARG A 587 16.28 18.42 18.34
N ALA A 588 16.92 17.52 17.60
CA ALA A 588 18.24 17.78 17.02
C ALA A 588 18.17 18.75 15.84
N LEU A 589 17.12 18.66 15.01
CA LEU A 589 16.86 19.57 13.88
C LEU A 589 16.50 20.98 14.34
N TYR A 590 15.72 21.14 15.42
CA TYR A 590 15.50 22.45 16.05
C TYR A 590 16.82 23.13 16.41
N LYS A 591 17.72 22.41 17.10
CA LYS A 591 19.05 22.93 17.48
C LYS A 591 19.94 23.20 16.27
N PHE A 592 19.84 22.39 15.21
CA PHE A 592 20.56 22.60 13.95
C PHE A 592 20.08 23.85 13.19
N ALA A 593 18.78 24.12 13.18
CA ALA A 593 18.21 25.35 12.64
C ALA A 593 18.64 26.59 13.45
N GLY A 594 18.46 26.53 14.78
CA GLY A 594 18.86 27.60 15.70
C GLY A 594 20.35 27.94 15.66
N HIS A 595 21.21 26.99 15.32
CA HIS A 595 22.64 27.24 15.11
C HIS A 595 22.91 28.26 14.00
N TYR A 596 22.18 28.23 12.88
CA TYR A 596 22.38 29.20 11.79
C TYR A 596 21.93 30.62 12.18
N GLN A 597 20.86 30.72 12.97
CA GLN A 597 20.44 31.99 13.57
C GLN A 597 21.54 32.52 14.51
N GLN A 598 22.04 31.70 15.43
CA GLN A 598 23.15 32.07 16.33
C GLN A 598 24.42 32.51 15.58
N LEU A 599 24.74 31.88 14.42
CA LEU A 599 25.85 32.34 13.58
C LEU A 599 25.56 33.70 12.91
N SER A 600 24.33 33.96 12.47
CA SER A 600 23.91 35.24 11.90
C SER A 600 23.99 36.35 12.95
N ASP A 601 23.51 36.07 14.16
CA ASP A 601 23.50 37.00 15.27
C ASP A 601 24.94 37.28 15.74
N ALA A 602 25.78 36.26 15.89
CA ALA A 602 27.19 36.41 16.20
C ALA A 602 27.94 37.25 15.14
N ALA A 603 27.70 37.00 13.84
CA ALA A 603 28.27 37.80 12.76
C ALA A 603 27.76 39.26 12.77
N THR A 604 26.53 39.50 13.20
CA THR A 604 25.96 40.85 13.37
C THR A 604 26.67 41.62 14.50
N HIS A 605 27.11 40.92 15.54
CA HIS A 605 27.95 41.48 16.62
C HIS A 605 29.46 41.47 16.27
N GLY A 606 29.83 41.32 14.99
CA GLY A 606 31.22 41.35 14.51
C GLY A 606 32.05 40.11 14.86
N ILE A 607 31.46 39.07 15.46
CA ILE A 607 32.18 37.85 15.85
C ILE A 607 32.55 37.05 14.60
N LYS A 608 33.83 36.66 14.49
CA LYS A 608 34.36 35.94 13.32
C LYS A 608 33.91 34.47 13.30
N VAL A 609 32.81 34.19 12.59
CA VAL A 609 32.17 32.87 12.49
C VAL A 609 32.83 31.87 11.51
N PHE A 610 34.00 32.18 10.94
CA PHE A 610 34.82 31.24 10.16
C PHE A 610 36.31 31.65 10.11
N TYR A 611 37.20 30.67 9.99
CA TYR A 611 38.64 30.90 9.79
C TYR A 611 38.98 31.21 8.33
N GLY A 612 40.09 31.93 8.11
CA GLY A 612 40.52 32.41 6.78
C GLY A 612 40.06 33.84 6.46
N THR A 613 40.20 34.24 5.20
CA THR A 613 39.70 35.53 4.65
C THR A 613 38.37 35.39 3.92
N ASP A 614 37.96 34.18 3.57
CA ASP A 614 36.79 33.89 2.75
C ASP A 614 36.25 32.48 3.07
N ARG A 615 34.93 32.35 3.21
CA ARG A 615 34.23 31.09 3.49
C ARG A 615 34.02 30.26 2.21
N GLN A 616 34.02 30.91 1.05
CA GLN A 616 33.63 30.40 -0.27
C GLN A 616 34.77 29.65 -1.00
N HIS A 617 35.68 29.02 -0.26
CA HIS A 617 36.85 28.25 -0.76
C HIS A 617 36.55 27.25 -1.90
N TRP A 618 35.30 26.78 -2.01
CA TRP A 618 34.83 25.93 -3.10
C TRP A 618 34.88 26.63 -4.46
N LYS A 619 34.69 27.96 -4.54
CA LYS A 619 34.80 28.74 -5.79
C LYS A 619 36.21 28.65 -6.38
N ARG A 620 37.23 28.98 -5.58
CA ARG A 620 38.66 28.83 -5.91
C ARG A 620 39.09 27.40 -6.23
N THR A 621 38.27 26.41 -5.86
CA THR A 621 38.47 25.00 -6.20
C THR A 621 37.84 24.69 -7.57
N THR A 622 36.61 25.16 -7.82
CA THR A 622 35.94 25.07 -9.13
C THR A 622 36.69 25.83 -10.22
N GLU A 623 37.13 27.06 -9.97
CA GLU A 623 37.93 27.89 -10.90
C GLU A 623 39.22 27.19 -11.35
N LYS A 624 39.88 26.46 -10.43
CA LYS A 624 41.18 25.80 -10.69
C LYS A 624 41.07 24.39 -11.24
N LEU A 625 39.96 23.68 -11.00
CA LEU A 625 39.83 22.24 -11.28
C LEU A 625 38.58 21.85 -12.08
N GLY A 626 37.64 22.77 -12.29
CA GLY A 626 36.30 22.47 -12.84
C GLY A 626 35.35 21.77 -11.85
N TYR A 627 35.77 21.52 -10.61
CA TYR A 627 35.00 20.76 -9.60
C TYR A 627 35.15 21.33 -8.19
N THR A 628 34.10 21.21 -7.37
CA THR A 628 34.02 21.78 -6.01
C THR A 628 34.89 21.10 -4.94
N LYS A 629 35.52 19.94 -5.22
CA LYS A 629 36.25 19.13 -4.22
C LYS A 629 37.43 18.38 -4.86
N TYR A 630 38.65 18.53 -4.31
CA TYR A 630 39.86 17.81 -4.74
C TYR A 630 39.69 16.29 -4.82
N SER A 631 38.97 15.67 -3.88
CA SER A 631 38.74 14.22 -3.83
C SER A 631 37.80 13.68 -4.93
N ARG A 632 37.33 14.53 -5.85
CA ARG A 632 36.64 14.13 -7.10
C ARG A 632 37.60 13.99 -8.29
N HIS A 633 38.86 14.41 -8.14
CA HIS A 633 39.94 14.09 -9.06
C HIS A 633 40.24 12.58 -9.04
N HIS A 634 41.00 12.09 -10.02
CA HIS A 634 41.14 10.66 -10.35
C HIS A 634 41.45 9.75 -9.14
N GLY A 635 40.59 8.76 -8.87
CA GLY A 635 40.95 7.60 -8.03
C GLY A 635 39.82 6.95 -7.20
N ALA A 636 38.77 7.69 -6.83
CA ALA A 636 37.76 7.17 -5.91
C ALA A 636 36.86 6.07 -6.53
N GLY A 637 36.99 4.83 -6.04
CA GLY A 637 36.16 3.69 -6.45
C GLY A 637 34.71 3.78 -5.94
N PRO A 638 33.73 3.18 -6.64
CA PRO A 638 32.32 3.30 -6.29
C PRO A 638 31.97 2.52 -5.01
N SER A 639 31.48 3.22 -3.98
CA SER A 639 30.99 2.59 -2.75
C SER A 639 29.77 1.69 -3.06
N GLY A 640 29.87 0.40 -2.71
CA GLY A 640 28.88 -0.61 -3.11
C GLY A 640 27.50 -0.42 -2.46
N ARG A 641 26.55 0.16 -3.21
CA ARG A 641 25.10 0.08 -2.95
C ARG A 641 24.38 -0.41 -4.20
N LYS A 642 23.43 -1.34 -4.04
CA LYS A 642 22.38 -1.56 -5.04
C LYS A 642 21.46 -0.34 -5.02
N ILE A 643 21.63 0.54 -5.99
CA ILE A 643 20.65 1.58 -6.29
C ILE A 643 19.41 0.84 -6.84
N LYS A 644 18.25 0.99 -6.17
CA LYS A 644 16.96 0.80 -6.85
C LYS A 644 16.84 1.94 -7.85
N ASN A 645 16.28 1.68 -9.02
CA ASN A 645 15.87 2.74 -9.94
C ASN A 645 14.99 3.76 -9.18
N ASP A 646 15.46 5.00 -9.05
CA ASP A 646 14.88 6.12 -8.30
C ASP A 646 14.32 7.25 -9.20
N GLY A 647 15.02 7.55 -10.30
CA GLY A 647 14.53 8.31 -11.47
C GLY A 647 15.57 8.40 -12.59
N ARG A 648 16.85 8.23 -12.22
CA ARG A 648 18.05 8.64 -12.97
C ARG A 648 18.21 7.97 -14.35
N PRO A 649 18.95 8.61 -15.28
CA PRO A 649 19.30 8.02 -16.58
C PRO A 649 20.09 6.71 -16.44
N PRO A 650 20.06 5.83 -17.46
CA PRO A 650 20.82 4.58 -17.45
C PRO A 650 22.32 4.85 -17.62
N ASP A 651 23.05 5.02 -16.52
CA ASP A 651 24.47 5.44 -16.52
C ASP A 651 25.48 4.32 -16.19
N THR A 652 25.01 3.06 -16.11
CA THR A 652 25.84 1.89 -15.78
C THR A 652 25.95 0.92 -16.94
N GLY A 653 27.08 0.21 -17.04
CA GLY A 653 27.30 -0.76 -18.12
C GLY A 653 26.28 -1.91 -18.14
N LYS A 654 25.71 -2.25 -16.98
CA LYS A 654 24.62 -3.23 -16.89
C LYS A 654 23.31 -2.71 -17.51
N ALA A 655 23.01 -1.41 -17.36
CA ALA A 655 21.81 -0.80 -17.93
C ALA A 655 21.94 -0.51 -19.44
N LEU A 656 23.15 -0.16 -19.89
CA LEU A 656 23.42 0.23 -21.29
C LEU A 656 23.75 -0.95 -22.21
N ILE A 657 24.63 -1.86 -21.79
CA ILE A 657 25.08 -3.00 -22.61
C ILE A 657 24.22 -4.25 -22.35
N GLY A 658 23.69 -4.37 -21.13
CA GLY A 658 23.31 -5.67 -20.57
C GLY A 658 24.53 -6.49 -20.11
N PRO A 659 24.33 -7.68 -19.54
CA PRO A 659 25.42 -8.54 -19.11
C PRO A 659 26.17 -9.15 -20.31
N LYS A 660 27.51 -9.25 -20.22
CA LYS A 660 28.32 -10.04 -21.18
C LYS A 660 27.82 -11.51 -21.18
N ARG A 661 27.70 -12.10 -22.37
CA ARG A 661 27.30 -13.51 -22.54
C ARG A 661 28.36 -14.46 -21.99
N GLN A 662 28.09 -15.02 -20.81
CA GLN A 662 28.31 -16.45 -20.57
C GLN A 662 26.98 -17.19 -20.84
N PRO A 663 26.97 -18.52 -21.04
CA PRO A 663 25.76 -19.32 -20.95
C PRO A 663 25.27 -19.28 -19.48
N ARG A 664 24.45 -18.29 -19.18
CA ARG A 664 23.76 -18.11 -17.90
C ARG A 664 22.29 -17.90 -18.20
N GLU A 665 21.45 -18.38 -17.29
CA GLU A 665 20.01 -18.28 -17.43
C GLU A 665 19.57 -16.80 -17.54
N PRO A 666 18.59 -16.49 -18.41
CA PRO A 666 18.13 -15.13 -18.59
C PRO A 666 17.52 -14.62 -17.29
N VAL A 667 17.96 -13.43 -16.88
CA VAL A 667 17.28 -12.66 -15.82
C VAL A 667 15.83 -12.47 -16.25
N ALA A 668 14.91 -12.97 -15.45
CA ALA A 668 13.48 -12.79 -15.69
C ALA A 668 13.13 -11.31 -15.84
N GLU A 669 12.31 -11.02 -16.84
CA GLU A 669 11.63 -9.75 -17.03
C GLU A 669 10.30 -9.88 -16.29
N TYR A 670 10.01 -8.94 -15.39
CA TYR A 670 8.90 -9.04 -14.44
C TYR A 670 7.86 -7.94 -14.69
N GLU A 671 6.59 -8.30 -14.68
CA GLU A 671 5.47 -7.35 -14.59
C GLU A 671 4.85 -7.39 -13.20
N LYS A 672 4.38 -6.24 -12.71
CA LYS A 672 3.77 -6.10 -11.37
C LYS A 672 2.31 -6.55 -11.42
N SER A 673 1.84 -7.24 -10.38
CA SER A 673 0.42 -7.57 -10.20
C SER A 673 0.08 -7.80 -8.71
N TYR A 674 -1.05 -8.45 -8.43
CA TYR A 674 -1.54 -8.70 -7.07
C TYR A 674 -0.64 -9.68 -6.30
N ARG A 675 -0.43 -9.47 -4.99
CA ARG A 675 0.25 -10.42 -4.10
C ARG A 675 -0.79 -11.35 -3.46
N TRP A 676 -0.52 -12.65 -3.48
CA TRP A 676 -1.42 -13.64 -2.89
C TRP A 676 -1.57 -13.46 -1.38
N LYS A 677 -2.81 -13.53 -0.89
CA LYS A 677 -3.19 -13.37 0.51
C LYS A 677 -4.52 -14.08 0.77
N ASP A 678 -4.61 -14.87 1.83
CA ASP A 678 -5.87 -15.47 2.31
C ASP A 678 -6.69 -16.17 1.20
N ASN A 679 -6.05 -16.99 0.37
CA ASN A 679 -6.64 -17.66 -0.81
C ASN A 679 -7.30 -16.71 -1.81
N SER A 680 -6.62 -15.61 -2.16
CA SER A 680 -7.02 -14.64 -3.18
C SER A 680 -6.80 -15.10 -4.63
N CYS A 681 -6.07 -16.20 -4.86
CA CYS A 681 -5.52 -16.60 -6.18
C CYS A 681 -6.51 -16.57 -7.35
N TRP A 682 -7.76 -17.00 -7.18
CA TRP A 682 -8.80 -16.95 -8.21
C TRP A 682 -9.16 -15.52 -8.63
N LEU A 683 -9.25 -14.60 -7.67
CA LEU A 683 -9.54 -13.19 -7.89
C LEU A 683 -8.31 -12.48 -8.47
N ASP A 684 -7.13 -12.79 -7.95
CA ASP A 684 -5.87 -12.25 -8.44
C ASP A 684 -5.67 -12.61 -9.91
N ALA A 685 -5.75 -13.90 -10.24
CA ALA A 685 -5.62 -14.43 -11.60
C ALA A 685 -6.64 -13.81 -12.57
N SER A 686 -7.90 -13.64 -12.14
CA SER A 686 -8.95 -13.08 -12.98
C SER A 686 -8.80 -11.57 -13.17
N LEU A 687 -8.44 -10.81 -12.14
CA LEU A 687 -8.13 -9.39 -12.27
C LEU A 687 -6.89 -9.16 -13.15
N THR A 688 -5.81 -9.95 -12.99
CA THR A 688 -4.62 -9.84 -13.85
C THR A 688 -4.97 -10.03 -15.33
N ILE A 689 -5.69 -11.10 -15.70
CA ILE A 689 -6.01 -11.35 -17.11
C ILE A 689 -7.10 -10.43 -17.66
N VAL A 690 -8.05 -9.96 -16.84
CA VAL A 690 -9.05 -8.95 -17.23
C VAL A 690 -8.38 -7.60 -17.47
N ALA A 691 -7.48 -7.15 -16.59
CA ALA A 691 -6.73 -5.90 -16.80
C ALA A 691 -5.86 -5.97 -18.06
N VAL A 692 -5.12 -7.07 -18.26
CA VAL A 692 -4.33 -7.29 -19.49
C VAL A 692 -5.22 -7.33 -20.75
N ALA A 693 -6.42 -7.92 -20.68
CA ALA A 693 -7.35 -7.93 -21.80
C ALA A 693 -7.88 -6.51 -22.10
N ALA A 694 -8.35 -5.78 -21.08
CA ALA A 694 -8.87 -4.42 -21.19
C ALA A 694 -7.83 -3.40 -21.65
N ALA A 695 -6.55 -3.61 -21.31
CA ALA A 695 -5.42 -2.78 -21.76
C ALA A 695 -5.34 -2.58 -23.29
N ARG A 696 -6.00 -3.46 -24.07
CA ARG A 696 -5.97 -3.45 -25.54
C ARG A 696 -6.92 -2.42 -26.15
N ASP A 697 -7.95 -1.98 -25.42
CA ASP A 697 -8.90 -0.95 -25.87
C ASP A 697 -9.42 -0.03 -24.75
N TYR A 698 -8.65 0.13 -23.66
CA TYR A 698 -9.11 0.80 -22.45
C TYR A 698 -9.71 2.19 -22.73
N SER A 699 -9.00 3.06 -23.45
CA SER A 699 -9.48 4.40 -23.79
C SER A 699 -10.48 4.43 -24.95
N GLN A 700 -10.49 3.41 -25.81
CA GLN A 700 -11.38 3.32 -26.98
C GLN A 700 -12.73 2.65 -26.66
N SER A 701 -12.84 1.92 -25.55
CA SER A 701 -14.05 1.15 -25.21
C SER A 701 -14.30 1.04 -23.71
N MET A 702 -13.36 0.57 -22.87
CA MET A 702 -13.67 0.38 -21.44
C MET A 702 -14.04 1.69 -20.73
N GLU A 703 -13.21 2.72 -20.85
CA GLU A 703 -13.44 4.04 -20.26
C GLU A 703 -14.76 4.66 -20.74
N PRO A 704 -15.04 4.84 -22.06
CA PRO A 704 -16.28 5.45 -22.53
C PRO A 704 -17.53 4.58 -22.35
N MET A 705 -17.43 3.25 -22.17
CA MET A 705 -18.58 2.39 -21.86
C MET A 705 -18.97 2.40 -20.37
N PHE A 706 -18.05 2.83 -19.49
CA PHE A 706 -18.23 2.82 -18.03
C PHE A 706 -18.35 4.23 -17.44
N ALA A 707 -18.04 5.29 -18.20
CA ALA A 707 -18.09 6.68 -17.74
C ALA A 707 -19.48 7.15 -17.26
N ASP A 708 -20.55 6.59 -17.82
CA ASP A 708 -21.95 6.92 -17.48
C ASP A 708 -22.51 6.10 -16.29
N LEU A 709 -21.68 5.33 -15.58
CA LEU A 709 -22.15 4.47 -14.49
C LEU A 709 -22.58 5.27 -13.25
N PRO A 710 -23.68 4.88 -12.56
CA PRO A 710 -24.04 5.45 -11.27
C PRO A 710 -22.94 5.30 -10.21
N ALA A 711 -22.88 6.26 -9.28
CA ALA A 711 -21.95 6.21 -8.15
C ALA A 711 -22.13 4.92 -7.30
N ASN A 712 -21.03 4.45 -6.70
CA ASN A 712 -20.97 3.22 -5.89
C ASN A 712 -21.34 1.93 -6.66
N ASN A 713 -21.13 1.89 -7.99
CA ASN A 713 -21.32 0.70 -8.81
C ASN A 713 -20.03 -0.14 -8.89
N LEU A 714 -20.13 -1.45 -8.66
CA LEU A 714 -18.99 -2.40 -8.66
C LEU A 714 -18.25 -2.51 -10.01
N LEU A 715 -18.90 -2.12 -11.11
CA LEU A 715 -18.25 -2.00 -12.42
C LEU A 715 -17.33 -0.76 -12.49
N GLY A 716 -17.66 0.31 -11.77
CA GLY A 716 -16.78 1.45 -11.53
C GLY A 716 -15.57 1.09 -10.67
N ASP A 717 -15.78 0.33 -9.59
CA ASP A 717 -14.69 -0.22 -8.76
C ASP A 717 -13.73 -1.08 -9.60
N LEU A 718 -14.29 -1.96 -10.45
CA LEU A 718 -13.51 -2.78 -11.38
C LEU A 718 -12.74 -1.93 -12.40
N ARG A 719 -13.35 -0.86 -12.93
CA ARG A 719 -12.65 0.09 -13.81
C ARG A 719 -11.45 0.71 -13.11
N GLN A 720 -11.59 1.15 -11.86
CA GLN A 720 -10.49 1.75 -11.10
C GLN A 720 -9.36 0.74 -10.79
N LEU A 721 -9.73 -0.51 -10.50
CA LEU A 721 -8.78 -1.62 -10.35
C LEU A 721 -7.99 -1.90 -11.64
N VAL A 722 -8.67 -1.92 -12.79
CA VAL A 722 -8.04 -2.09 -14.10
C VAL A 722 -7.11 -0.90 -14.37
N TYR A 723 -7.59 0.34 -14.25
CA TYR A 723 -6.80 1.56 -14.47
C TYR A 723 -5.50 1.56 -13.64
N THR A 724 -5.60 1.30 -12.33
CA THR A 724 -4.41 1.24 -11.46
C THR A 724 -3.46 0.11 -11.86
N CYS A 725 -3.97 -1.02 -12.37
CA CYS A 725 -3.15 -2.10 -12.92
C CYS A 725 -2.46 -1.69 -14.24
N LEU A 726 -3.12 -0.91 -15.11
CA LEU A 726 -2.52 -0.39 -16.34
C LEU A 726 -1.40 0.59 -16.03
N GLU A 727 -1.64 1.61 -15.20
CA GLU A 727 -0.59 2.54 -14.73
C GLU A 727 0.58 1.77 -14.12
N THR A 728 0.31 0.77 -13.29
CA THR A 728 1.36 -0.02 -12.63
C THR A 728 2.19 -0.87 -13.62
N VAL A 729 1.66 -1.21 -14.79
CA VAL A 729 2.35 -1.95 -15.87
C VAL A 729 3.06 -1.00 -16.85
N GLU A 730 2.50 0.16 -17.16
CA GLU A 730 3.19 1.16 -18.00
C GLU A 730 4.32 1.87 -17.23
N LEU A 731 4.13 2.11 -15.93
CA LEU A 731 5.16 2.55 -14.97
C LEU A 731 6.02 1.36 -14.47
N ALA A 732 6.41 0.47 -15.40
CA ALA A 732 7.36 -0.63 -15.15
C ALA A 732 8.78 -0.13 -14.80
N GLY A 733 9.05 1.16 -14.96
CA GLY A 733 10.19 1.84 -14.37
C GLY A 733 9.86 2.55 -13.05
N TYR A 734 10.77 2.45 -12.08
CA TYR A 734 11.01 3.43 -11.00
C TYR A 734 10.17 3.43 -9.71
N GLU A 735 8.98 2.83 -9.62
CA GLU A 735 8.25 2.80 -8.33
C GLU A 735 8.25 1.46 -7.56
N ALA A 736 8.53 1.54 -6.26
CA ALA A 736 8.54 0.43 -5.30
C ALA A 736 7.33 0.49 -4.36
N GLY A 737 6.13 0.28 -4.92
CA GLY A 737 4.86 0.23 -4.17
C GLY A 737 3.72 -0.49 -4.88
N GLY A 738 3.68 -0.48 -6.23
CA GLY A 738 2.55 -0.96 -7.04
C GLY A 738 1.91 -2.29 -6.62
N CYS A 739 2.68 -3.38 -6.42
CA CYS A 739 2.08 -4.66 -6.01
C CYS A 739 1.35 -4.59 -4.64
N ALA A 740 1.77 -3.70 -3.73
CA ALA A 740 1.08 -3.48 -2.46
C ALA A 740 -0.22 -2.69 -2.64
N LEU A 741 -0.18 -1.60 -3.43
CA LEU A 741 -1.38 -0.81 -3.78
C LEU A 741 -2.44 -1.66 -4.49
N LEU A 742 -2.03 -2.42 -5.51
CA LEU A 742 -2.91 -3.37 -6.20
C LEU A 742 -3.51 -4.39 -5.24
N SER A 743 -2.72 -4.92 -4.29
CA SER A 743 -3.21 -5.87 -3.28
C SER A 743 -4.18 -5.24 -2.27
N GLN A 744 -3.97 -3.97 -1.91
CA GLN A 744 -4.84 -3.20 -1.01
C GLN A 744 -6.20 -2.92 -1.68
N GLN A 745 -6.20 -2.45 -2.93
CA GLN A 745 -7.43 -2.28 -3.72
C GLN A 745 -8.16 -3.62 -3.93
N ARG A 746 -7.42 -4.70 -4.23
CA ARG A 746 -7.94 -6.07 -4.38
C ARG A 746 -8.59 -6.57 -3.08
N ASP A 747 -7.97 -6.32 -1.92
CA ASP A 747 -8.54 -6.64 -0.60
C ASP A 747 -9.82 -5.84 -0.30
N GLY A 748 -9.84 -4.55 -0.66
CA GLY A 748 -11.02 -3.70 -0.57
C GLY A 748 -12.17 -4.25 -1.41
N PHE A 749 -11.95 -4.43 -2.72
CA PHE A 749 -12.95 -4.96 -3.65
C PHE A 749 -13.43 -6.37 -3.26
N ARG A 750 -12.53 -7.26 -2.80
CA ARG A 750 -12.90 -8.58 -2.25
C ARG A 750 -13.81 -8.47 -1.01
N SER A 751 -13.69 -7.39 -0.25
CA SER A 751 -14.56 -7.10 0.89
C SER A 751 -15.92 -6.55 0.44
N THR A 752 -15.97 -5.64 -0.54
CA THR A 752 -17.22 -5.16 -1.16
C THR A 752 -18.01 -6.33 -1.78
N LEU A 753 -17.33 -7.22 -2.51
CA LEU A 753 -17.91 -8.44 -3.08
C LEU A 753 -18.52 -9.37 -2.01
N ARG A 754 -17.93 -9.46 -0.81
CA ARG A 754 -18.54 -10.19 0.32
C ARG A 754 -19.83 -9.50 0.80
N GLY A 755 -19.79 -8.18 0.99
CA GLY A 755 -20.92 -7.39 1.48
C GLY A 755 -22.19 -7.55 0.64
N VAL A 756 -22.07 -7.50 -0.68
CA VAL A 756 -23.21 -7.64 -1.62
C VAL A 756 -23.67 -9.09 -1.85
N ARG A 757 -23.16 -10.07 -1.08
CA ARG A 757 -23.29 -11.53 -1.34
C ARG A 757 -22.76 -11.98 -2.71
N GLY A 758 -21.94 -11.14 -3.34
CA GLY A 758 -21.16 -11.48 -4.54
C GLY A 758 -20.13 -12.57 -4.27
N ILE A 759 -19.76 -12.79 -3.00
CA ILE A 759 -19.02 -13.95 -2.47
C ILE A 759 -19.82 -14.57 -1.31
N GLN A 760 -19.87 -15.91 -1.22
CA GLN A 760 -20.51 -16.60 -0.09
C GLN A 760 -19.64 -16.53 1.18
N ALA A 761 -20.25 -16.20 2.32
CA ALA A 761 -19.52 -15.92 3.57
C ALA A 761 -18.71 -17.11 4.14
N GLY A 762 -19.15 -18.36 3.91
CA GLY A 762 -18.40 -19.56 4.28
C GLY A 762 -17.28 -19.93 3.31
N SER A 763 -17.18 -19.24 2.16
CA SER A 763 -16.21 -19.58 1.11
C SER A 763 -15.00 -18.66 1.14
N MET A 764 -13.95 -19.14 1.82
CA MET A 764 -12.56 -18.78 1.49
C MET A 764 -11.87 -19.82 0.60
N MET A 765 -12.59 -20.88 0.22
CA MET A 765 -12.03 -22.10 -0.40
C MET A 765 -12.67 -22.49 -1.75
N GLY A 766 -13.84 -21.94 -2.12
CA GLY A 766 -14.59 -22.43 -3.28
C GLY A 766 -15.52 -21.40 -3.92
N PHE A 767 -15.07 -20.82 -5.03
CA PHE A 767 -15.99 -20.37 -6.07
C PHE A 767 -16.11 -21.49 -7.10
N ASN A 768 -17.33 -21.79 -7.55
CA ASN A 768 -17.54 -22.84 -8.57
C ASN A 768 -16.83 -22.53 -9.89
N THR A 769 -16.64 -21.24 -10.19
CA THR A 769 -16.05 -20.72 -11.42
C THR A 769 -15.14 -19.54 -11.14
N MET A 770 -14.04 -19.45 -11.90
CA MET A 770 -13.02 -18.42 -11.71
C MET A 770 -13.57 -17.01 -12.00
N PHE A 771 -14.34 -16.88 -13.09
CA PHE A 771 -14.97 -15.61 -13.46
C PHE A 771 -16.36 -15.43 -12.83
N GLY A 772 -16.82 -16.33 -11.95
CA GLY A 772 -18.16 -16.28 -11.35
C GLY A 772 -18.47 -15.00 -10.56
N TRP A 773 -17.45 -14.29 -10.06
CA TRP A 773 -17.62 -12.96 -9.47
C TRP A 773 -17.97 -11.89 -10.53
N LEU A 774 -17.34 -11.95 -11.70
CA LEU A 774 -17.57 -11.02 -12.83
C LEU A 774 -18.98 -11.20 -13.39
N TYR A 775 -19.43 -12.46 -13.50
CA TYR A 775 -20.81 -12.78 -13.87
C TYR A 775 -21.86 -12.39 -12.82
N ARG A 776 -21.48 -12.28 -11.53
CA ARG A 776 -22.33 -11.78 -10.44
C ARG A 776 -22.42 -10.26 -10.38
N ILE A 777 -21.32 -9.51 -10.57
CA ILE A 777 -21.40 -8.04 -10.63
C ILE A 777 -22.02 -7.53 -11.94
N THR A 778 -22.13 -8.39 -12.95
CA THR A 778 -22.96 -8.15 -14.16
C THR A 778 -24.33 -8.84 -14.07
N ASP A 779 -24.74 -9.32 -12.88
CA ASP A 779 -26.09 -9.81 -12.63
C ASP A 779 -26.96 -8.67 -12.09
N TYR A 780 -27.92 -8.27 -12.91
CA TYR A 780 -28.92 -7.23 -12.64
C TYR A 780 -29.73 -7.42 -11.35
N ARG A 781 -29.72 -8.63 -10.75
CA ARG A 781 -30.45 -8.96 -9.51
C ARG A 781 -29.79 -8.44 -8.23
N HIS A 782 -28.61 -7.83 -8.29
CA HIS A 782 -27.89 -7.35 -7.10
C HIS A 782 -27.99 -5.83 -6.86
N TYR A 783 -28.37 -5.03 -7.87
CA TYR A 783 -28.44 -3.56 -7.78
C TYR A 783 -29.84 -3.00 -7.47
N ILE A 784 -30.85 -3.86 -7.33
CA ILE A 784 -32.26 -3.45 -7.19
C ILE A 784 -32.83 -4.05 -5.89
N PRO A 785 -33.04 -3.23 -4.84
CA PRO A 785 -33.83 -3.62 -3.68
C PRO A 785 -35.20 -4.14 -4.11
N ASP A 786 -35.62 -5.27 -3.53
CA ASP A 786 -36.92 -5.91 -3.79
C ASP A 786 -37.17 -6.30 -5.26
N TYR A 787 -36.11 -6.56 -6.04
CA TYR A 787 -36.16 -6.99 -7.46
C TYR A 787 -37.29 -7.99 -7.77
N TYR A 788 -37.43 -9.03 -6.94
CA TYR A 788 -38.42 -10.09 -7.11
C TYR A 788 -39.87 -9.68 -6.80
N GLN A 789 -40.09 -8.62 -6.02
CA GLN A 789 -41.41 -8.04 -5.78
C GLN A 789 -41.74 -7.00 -6.86
N ARG A 790 -40.86 -6.02 -7.09
CA ARG A 790 -41.10 -4.91 -8.04
C ARG A 790 -41.34 -5.40 -9.47
N ARG A 791 -40.58 -6.41 -9.94
CA ARG A 791 -40.76 -6.99 -11.29
C ARG A 791 -42.09 -7.73 -11.51
N ARG A 792 -42.91 -7.95 -10.46
CA ARG A 792 -44.31 -8.42 -10.62
C ARG A 792 -45.31 -7.29 -10.87
N GLN A 793 -44.92 -6.03 -10.68
CA GLN A 793 -45.81 -4.86 -10.72
C GLN A 793 -45.35 -3.78 -11.72
N THR A 794 -44.05 -3.58 -11.92
CA THR A 794 -43.51 -2.64 -12.92
C THR A 794 -42.64 -3.37 -13.94
N GLN A 795 -42.82 -3.06 -15.22
CA GLN A 795 -41.97 -3.55 -16.33
C GLN A 795 -40.65 -2.77 -16.42
N GLN A 796 -40.08 -2.40 -15.27
CA GLN A 796 -39.00 -1.41 -15.19
C GLN A 796 -37.68 -2.00 -15.67
N ARG A 797 -37.09 -1.35 -16.68
CA ARG A 797 -35.83 -1.75 -17.32
C ARG A 797 -34.62 -1.30 -16.49
N LEU A 798 -33.46 -1.92 -16.77
CA LEU A 798 -32.17 -1.46 -16.26
C LEU A 798 -31.79 -0.09 -16.83
N ASP A 799 -30.85 0.55 -16.16
CA ASP A 799 -30.15 1.71 -16.69
C ASP A 799 -29.36 1.32 -17.96
N PRO A 800 -29.54 2.01 -19.11
CA PRO A 800 -28.81 1.74 -20.35
C PRO A 800 -27.28 1.81 -20.22
N ALA A 801 -26.74 2.60 -19.29
CA ALA A 801 -25.30 2.65 -19.01
C ALA A 801 -24.82 1.35 -18.34
N ILE A 802 -25.61 0.78 -17.43
CA ILE A 802 -25.31 -0.52 -16.80
C ILE A 802 -25.44 -1.66 -17.84
N GLU A 803 -26.46 -1.64 -18.70
CA GLU A 803 -26.58 -2.60 -19.81
C GLU A 803 -25.36 -2.52 -20.76
N ARG A 804 -24.92 -1.29 -21.10
CA ARG A 804 -23.72 -1.03 -21.91
C ARG A 804 -22.45 -1.56 -21.26
N ALA A 805 -22.16 -1.21 -20.01
CA ALA A 805 -20.98 -1.71 -19.29
C ALA A 805 -21.00 -3.24 -19.12
N CYS A 806 -22.15 -3.85 -18.85
CA CYS A 806 -22.28 -5.31 -18.77
C CYS A 806 -21.99 -6.00 -20.12
N SER A 807 -22.32 -5.36 -21.24
CA SER A 807 -22.02 -5.88 -22.58
C SER A 807 -20.52 -5.92 -22.91
N TYR A 808 -19.65 -5.27 -22.12
CA TYR A 808 -18.19 -5.40 -22.25
C TYR A 808 -17.70 -6.81 -21.89
N PHE A 809 -18.38 -7.50 -20.96
CA PHE A 809 -18.02 -8.84 -20.47
C PHE A 809 -18.99 -9.97 -20.86
N ARG A 810 -20.24 -9.65 -21.22
CA ARG A 810 -21.28 -10.68 -21.49
C ARG A 810 -21.93 -10.55 -22.86
N MET A 811 -22.23 -11.72 -23.44
CA MET A 811 -23.08 -11.81 -24.62
C MET A 811 -24.51 -11.41 -24.28
N MET A 812 -25.25 -10.86 -25.24
CA MET A 812 -26.70 -10.68 -25.15
C MET A 812 -27.41 -11.60 -26.13
N SER A 813 -28.50 -12.22 -25.69
CA SER A 813 -29.22 -13.24 -26.45
C SER A 813 -30.73 -13.15 -26.30
N ALA A 814 -31.45 -13.48 -27.37
CA ALA A 814 -32.88 -13.78 -27.34
C ALA A 814 -33.10 -15.26 -27.66
N LYS A 815 -34.14 -15.88 -27.09
CA LYS A 815 -34.50 -17.29 -27.35
C LYS A 815 -35.90 -17.41 -27.89
N LEU A 816 -36.04 -18.05 -29.04
CA LEU A 816 -37.32 -18.44 -29.62
C LEU A 816 -37.45 -19.96 -29.55
N LYS A 817 -38.51 -20.45 -28.93
CA LYS A 817 -38.95 -21.84 -29.07
C LYS A 817 -40.01 -21.93 -30.16
N SER A 818 -40.03 -23.03 -30.92
CA SER A 818 -41.03 -23.33 -31.94
C SER A 818 -41.50 -24.78 -31.82
N CYS A 819 -42.79 -25.03 -32.01
CA CYS A 819 -43.40 -26.35 -31.97
C CYS A 819 -44.40 -26.50 -33.13
N THR A 820 -44.44 -27.68 -33.77
CA THR A 820 -45.44 -27.98 -34.81
C THR A 820 -46.86 -28.08 -34.24
N GLY A 821 -46.98 -28.49 -32.98
CA GLY A 821 -48.25 -28.75 -32.32
C GLY A 821 -49.04 -29.92 -32.90
N ALA A 822 -50.17 -30.24 -32.26
CA ALA A 822 -51.17 -31.18 -32.76
C ALA A 822 -52.12 -30.50 -33.78
N GLY A 823 -51.55 -29.85 -34.80
CA GLY A 823 -52.30 -29.13 -35.84
C GLY A 823 -52.40 -27.60 -35.67
N GLN A 824 -51.88 -27.04 -34.58
CA GLN A 824 -51.63 -25.61 -34.44
C GLN A 824 -50.17 -25.37 -34.01
N HIS A 825 -49.40 -24.75 -34.90
CA HIS A 825 -48.02 -24.38 -34.62
C HIS A 825 -48.00 -23.25 -33.58
N HIS A 826 -47.05 -23.31 -32.67
CA HIS A 826 -46.90 -22.30 -31.62
C HIS A 826 -45.44 -22.02 -31.29
N TRP A 827 -45.21 -20.82 -30.77
CA TRP A 827 -43.88 -20.28 -30.47
C TRP A 827 -43.86 -19.64 -29.09
N GLN A 828 -42.68 -19.61 -28.48
CA GLN A 828 -42.46 -18.90 -27.21
C GLN A 828 -41.15 -18.12 -27.29
N LEU A 829 -41.26 -16.79 -27.29
CA LEU A 829 -40.16 -15.85 -27.27
C LEU A 829 -39.86 -15.46 -25.81
N HIS A 830 -38.63 -15.72 -25.39
CA HIS A 830 -38.10 -15.31 -24.09
C HIS A 830 -37.53 -13.89 -24.17
N PRO A 831 -37.51 -13.14 -23.06
CA PRO A 831 -36.97 -11.79 -23.06
C PRO A 831 -35.47 -11.79 -23.38
N ILE A 832 -34.99 -10.67 -23.91
CA ILE A 832 -33.54 -10.45 -24.12
C ILE A 832 -32.83 -10.57 -22.77
N THR A 833 -31.73 -11.32 -22.74
CA THR A 833 -30.97 -11.59 -21.52
C THR A 833 -29.47 -11.51 -21.77
N LEU A 834 -28.72 -11.11 -20.73
CA LEU A 834 -27.28 -11.32 -20.66
C LEU A 834 -27.01 -12.81 -20.46
N ARG A 835 -26.32 -13.44 -21.41
CA ARG A 835 -26.01 -14.88 -21.39
C ARG A 835 -25.12 -15.23 -20.20
N GLY A 836 -25.16 -16.50 -19.76
CA GLY A 836 -24.28 -17.02 -18.71
C GLY A 836 -22.82 -17.22 -19.15
N GLU A 837 -22.04 -17.87 -18.29
CA GLU A 837 -20.67 -18.28 -18.56
C GLU A 837 -20.56 -19.18 -19.80
N CYS A 838 -19.49 -19.02 -20.58
CA CYS A 838 -19.20 -19.90 -21.71
C CYS A 838 -18.38 -21.10 -21.23
N GLN A 839 -19.05 -22.10 -20.66
CA GLN A 839 -18.43 -23.35 -20.18
C GLN A 839 -18.36 -24.42 -21.29
N LEU A 840 -17.22 -25.12 -21.41
CA LEU A 840 -16.96 -26.15 -22.42
C LEU A 840 -16.64 -27.52 -21.81
N GLY A 841 -17.64 -28.41 -21.77
CA GLY A 841 -17.49 -29.80 -21.34
C GLY A 841 -17.20 -30.79 -22.48
N TYR A 842 -17.08 -32.07 -22.11
CA TYR A 842 -16.82 -33.21 -23.02
C TYR A 842 -17.72 -33.21 -24.27
N THR A 843 -19.04 -33.05 -24.09
CA THR A 843 -20.04 -33.13 -25.17
C THR A 843 -19.86 -32.05 -26.24
N ALA A 844 -19.35 -30.87 -25.87
CA ALA A 844 -18.98 -29.85 -26.83
C ALA A 844 -17.67 -30.22 -27.55
N CYS A 845 -16.67 -30.76 -26.84
CA CYS A 845 -15.41 -31.18 -27.43
C CYS A 845 -15.62 -32.27 -28.49
N GLU A 846 -16.49 -33.25 -28.19
CA GLU A 846 -16.92 -34.31 -29.10
C GLU A 846 -17.67 -33.73 -30.32
N LYS A 847 -18.73 -32.93 -30.10
CA LYS A 847 -19.56 -32.33 -31.18
C LYS A 847 -18.76 -31.52 -32.21
N TYR A 848 -17.70 -30.83 -31.80
CA TYR A 848 -16.90 -29.98 -32.71
C TYR A 848 -15.53 -30.58 -33.06
N GLY A 849 -15.22 -31.81 -32.62
CA GLY A 849 -13.92 -32.46 -32.83
C GLY A 849 -12.74 -31.68 -32.26
N GLY A 850 -12.93 -31.08 -31.08
CA GLY A 850 -11.96 -30.22 -30.40
C GLY A 850 -11.69 -28.86 -31.07
N ASP A 851 -12.36 -28.50 -32.16
CA ASP A 851 -12.12 -27.24 -32.87
C ASP A 851 -12.94 -26.07 -32.28
N LEU A 852 -12.26 -25.22 -31.51
CA LEU A 852 -12.87 -24.05 -30.87
C LEU A 852 -13.41 -23.03 -31.89
N ARG A 853 -12.90 -23.01 -33.13
CA ARG A 853 -13.43 -22.13 -34.21
C ARG A 853 -14.83 -22.57 -34.61
N LYS A 854 -15.04 -23.87 -34.82
CA LYS A 854 -16.34 -24.44 -35.19
C LYS A 854 -17.37 -24.25 -34.07
N TRP A 855 -16.96 -24.44 -32.82
CA TRP A 855 -17.81 -24.13 -31.66
C TRP A 855 -18.25 -22.66 -31.68
N PHE A 856 -17.30 -21.73 -31.79
CA PHE A 856 -17.61 -20.29 -31.71
C PHE A 856 -18.49 -19.84 -32.88
N GLN A 857 -18.24 -20.35 -34.10
CA GLN A 857 -19.04 -20.06 -35.28
C GLN A 857 -20.45 -20.66 -35.21
N ASP A 858 -20.64 -21.84 -34.60
CA ASP A 858 -21.97 -22.38 -34.33
C ASP A 858 -22.70 -21.60 -33.23
N LEU A 859 -22.00 -21.14 -32.19
CA LEU A 859 -22.58 -20.34 -31.10
C LEU A 859 -23.21 -19.03 -31.60
N VAL A 860 -22.55 -18.32 -32.53
CA VAL A 860 -23.07 -17.06 -33.08
C VAL A 860 -23.98 -17.23 -34.31
N ARG A 861 -24.31 -18.48 -34.70
CA ARG A 861 -25.06 -18.76 -35.92
C ARG A 861 -26.56 -18.53 -35.72
N VAL A 862 -27.07 -17.42 -36.26
CA VAL A 862 -28.51 -17.05 -36.22
C VAL A 862 -29.44 -18.19 -36.62
N THR A 863 -29.07 -18.98 -37.64
CA THR A 863 -29.87 -20.11 -38.15
C THR A 863 -29.76 -21.40 -37.34
N LYS A 864 -29.04 -21.40 -36.20
CA LYS A 864 -28.95 -22.56 -35.30
C LYS A 864 -30.30 -22.83 -34.64
N SER A 865 -30.74 -24.08 -34.69
CA SER A 865 -31.86 -24.57 -33.88
C SER A 865 -31.53 -25.96 -33.34
N GLU A 866 -31.95 -26.24 -32.11
CA GLU A 866 -31.71 -27.51 -31.41
C GLU A 866 -33.06 -28.12 -31.00
N SER A 867 -33.26 -29.41 -31.31
CA SER A 867 -34.50 -30.13 -30.99
C SER A 867 -34.67 -30.28 -29.47
N LEU A 868 -35.89 -30.07 -28.99
CA LEU A 868 -36.28 -30.29 -27.60
C LEU A 868 -36.90 -31.68 -27.45
N ALA A 869 -36.62 -32.36 -26.35
CA ALA A 869 -37.14 -33.71 -26.08
C ALA A 869 -38.68 -33.78 -25.93
N ALA A 870 -39.32 -32.65 -25.64
CA ALA A 870 -40.77 -32.51 -25.50
C ALA A 870 -41.20 -31.06 -25.75
N CYS A 871 -42.49 -30.84 -26.00
CA CYS A 871 -43.07 -29.49 -26.01
C CYS A 871 -43.06 -28.88 -24.59
N TRP A 872 -42.87 -27.56 -24.50
CA TRP A 872 -42.90 -26.82 -23.24
C TRP A 872 -44.32 -26.51 -22.71
N GLN A 873 -45.37 -26.81 -23.47
CA GLN A 873 -46.75 -26.75 -22.99
C GLN A 873 -47.02 -27.94 -22.07
N THR A 874 -46.79 -27.74 -20.76
CA THR A 874 -46.97 -28.76 -19.72
C THR A 874 -47.75 -28.18 -18.55
N ARG A 875 -48.74 -28.90 -18.04
CA ARG A 875 -49.54 -28.48 -16.89
C ARG A 875 -49.49 -29.55 -15.81
N GLU A 876 -49.12 -29.15 -14.59
CA GLU A 876 -49.10 -30.05 -13.41
C GLU A 876 -48.25 -31.32 -13.64
N GLY A 877 -47.22 -31.23 -14.48
CA GLY A 877 -46.35 -32.34 -14.90
C GLY A 877 -46.82 -33.11 -16.14
N VAL A 878 -48.06 -32.91 -16.58
CA VAL A 878 -48.63 -33.56 -17.78
C VAL A 878 -48.28 -32.75 -19.03
N GLN A 879 -47.76 -33.43 -20.06
CA GLN A 879 -47.50 -32.83 -21.38
C GLN A 879 -48.80 -32.64 -22.15
N LEU A 880 -49.07 -31.40 -22.58
CA LEU A 880 -50.31 -31.01 -23.28
C LEU A 880 -50.17 -31.02 -24.81
N CYS A 881 -48.96 -31.21 -25.32
CA CYS A 881 -48.65 -31.22 -26.74
C CYS A 881 -47.52 -32.22 -27.04
N ASP A 882 -47.79 -33.13 -27.96
CA ASP A 882 -46.90 -34.16 -28.51
C ASP A 882 -46.09 -33.70 -29.73
N GLY A 883 -46.33 -32.48 -30.23
CA GLY A 883 -45.70 -31.92 -31.41
C GLY A 883 -44.18 -31.73 -31.27
N ASN A 884 -43.48 -31.84 -32.41
CA ASN A 884 -42.03 -31.67 -32.48
C ASN A 884 -41.63 -30.24 -32.13
N ALA A 885 -40.79 -30.10 -31.10
CA ALA A 885 -40.36 -28.82 -30.56
C ALA A 885 -38.86 -28.57 -30.73
N SER A 886 -38.47 -27.31 -30.83
CA SER A 886 -37.08 -26.86 -30.96
C SER A 886 -36.86 -25.51 -30.31
N GLU A 887 -35.62 -25.21 -29.91
CA GLU A 887 -35.17 -23.89 -29.43
C GLU A 887 -34.15 -23.28 -30.40
N GLN A 888 -34.15 -21.95 -30.48
CA GLN A 888 -33.23 -21.13 -31.27
C GLN A 888 -32.74 -19.98 -30.38
N GLU A 889 -31.47 -20.04 -29.96
CA GLU A 889 -30.76 -18.97 -29.24
C GLU A 889 -30.01 -18.10 -30.26
N VAL A 890 -30.36 -16.82 -30.34
CA VAL A 890 -29.71 -15.85 -31.24
C VAL A 890 -28.83 -14.90 -30.41
N ILE A 891 -27.53 -14.84 -30.73
CA ILE A 891 -26.55 -13.99 -30.04
C ILE A 891 -26.55 -12.60 -30.67
N LEU A 892 -27.27 -11.67 -30.05
CA LEU A 892 -27.45 -10.30 -30.53
C LEU A 892 -26.17 -9.46 -30.38
N ASN A 893 -25.39 -9.69 -29.32
CA ASN A 893 -24.16 -8.95 -29.02
C ASN A 893 -23.11 -9.90 -28.44
N ILE A 894 -21.85 -9.76 -28.88
CA ILE A 894 -20.68 -10.47 -28.35
C ILE A 894 -19.86 -9.54 -27.45
N PRO A 895 -19.19 -10.01 -26.38
CA PRO A 895 -18.49 -9.15 -25.43
C PRO A 895 -17.17 -8.62 -25.99
N VAL A 896 -16.63 -7.54 -25.42
CA VAL A 896 -15.28 -7.08 -25.75
C VAL A 896 -14.23 -8.06 -25.20
N ILE A 897 -14.39 -8.48 -23.95
CA ILE A 897 -13.59 -9.54 -23.34
C ILE A 897 -14.42 -10.83 -23.32
N LEU A 898 -14.00 -11.80 -24.13
CA LEU A 898 -14.60 -13.13 -24.18
C LEU A 898 -13.83 -14.09 -23.27
N THR A 899 -14.45 -14.47 -22.16
CA THR A 899 -14.00 -15.56 -21.28
C THR A 899 -14.66 -16.87 -21.68
N ILE A 900 -13.88 -17.96 -21.67
CA ILE A 900 -14.33 -19.32 -21.95
C ILE A 900 -13.74 -20.22 -20.87
N GLU A 901 -14.57 -20.85 -20.05
CA GLU A 901 -14.12 -21.80 -19.04
C GLU A 901 -14.19 -23.23 -19.59
N MET A 902 -13.17 -24.03 -19.27
CA MET A 902 -12.97 -25.37 -19.78
C MET A 902 -13.32 -26.37 -18.67
N GLY A 903 -14.32 -27.22 -18.89
CA GLY A 903 -14.59 -28.36 -18.00
C GLY A 903 -13.42 -29.34 -18.00
N GLU A 904 -13.38 -30.26 -17.03
CA GLU A 904 -12.24 -31.14 -16.68
C GLU A 904 -11.34 -31.59 -17.86
N THR A 905 -10.32 -30.78 -18.16
CA THR A 905 -9.50 -30.91 -19.39
C THR A 905 -8.54 -32.10 -19.41
N ARG A 906 -8.59 -32.97 -18.39
CA ARG A 906 -7.86 -34.25 -18.35
C ARG A 906 -8.48 -35.32 -19.26
N ALA A 907 -9.76 -35.21 -19.61
CA ALA A 907 -10.49 -36.23 -20.37
C ALA A 907 -10.72 -35.88 -21.86
N PHE A 908 -10.47 -34.64 -22.29
CA PHE A 908 -10.73 -34.19 -23.67
C PHE A 908 -9.87 -32.99 -24.05
N HIS A 909 -9.59 -32.82 -25.35
CA HIS A 909 -8.54 -31.92 -25.83
C HIS A 909 -9.05 -30.96 -26.92
N TRP A 910 -8.85 -29.66 -26.69
CA TRP A 910 -9.25 -28.60 -27.60
C TRP A 910 -8.04 -28.05 -28.36
N ASN A 911 -8.22 -27.73 -29.64
CA ASN A 911 -7.26 -26.97 -30.44
C ASN A 911 -7.55 -25.47 -30.27
N ILE A 912 -6.62 -24.74 -29.65
CA ILE A 912 -6.78 -23.34 -29.26
C ILE A 912 -6.24 -22.44 -30.38
N PRO A 913 -7.11 -21.71 -31.11
CA PRO A 913 -6.69 -20.82 -32.18
C PRO A 913 -6.25 -19.46 -31.63
N GLY A 914 -5.22 -18.86 -32.23
CA GLY A 914 -4.81 -17.49 -31.89
C GLY A 914 -5.83 -16.42 -32.27
N VAL A 915 -6.77 -16.74 -33.17
CA VAL A 915 -7.87 -15.89 -33.60
C VAL A 915 -9.17 -16.69 -33.65
N LEU A 916 -10.23 -16.18 -33.02
CA LEU A 916 -11.62 -16.60 -33.25
C LEU A 916 -12.34 -15.51 -34.08
N SER A 917 -13.22 -15.91 -34.99
CA SER A 917 -14.04 -14.99 -35.80
C SER A 917 -15.45 -15.54 -35.95
N PRO A 918 -16.51 -14.72 -35.79
CA PRO A 918 -17.89 -15.16 -36.00
C PRO A 918 -18.17 -15.49 -37.47
N TYR A 919 -17.35 -14.99 -38.40
CA TYR A 919 -17.49 -15.22 -39.83
C TYR A 919 -16.33 -16.07 -40.36
N ALA A 920 -16.64 -17.05 -41.23
CA ALA A 920 -15.63 -17.82 -41.97
C ALA A 920 -14.93 -16.98 -43.05
N SER A 921 -15.68 -16.08 -43.71
CA SER A 921 -15.16 -15.01 -44.56
C SER A 921 -16.16 -13.84 -44.56
N ASN A 922 -15.69 -12.65 -44.15
CA ASN A 922 -16.40 -11.38 -44.31
C ASN A 922 -15.36 -10.24 -44.25
N PRO A 923 -14.96 -9.64 -45.39
CA PRO A 923 -13.95 -8.59 -45.42
C PRO A 923 -14.33 -7.35 -44.60
N ALA A 924 -15.60 -6.90 -44.68
CA ALA A 924 -16.08 -5.73 -43.95
C ALA A 924 -16.01 -5.94 -42.43
N ALA A 925 -16.38 -7.13 -41.96
CA ALA A 925 -16.23 -7.49 -40.55
C ALA A 925 -14.75 -7.54 -40.10
N SER A 926 -13.84 -7.97 -40.97
CA SER A 926 -12.40 -7.96 -40.66
C SER A 926 -11.81 -6.54 -40.62
N VAL A 927 -12.34 -5.61 -41.42
CA VAL A 927 -11.97 -4.18 -41.37
C VAL A 927 -12.54 -3.52 -40.12
N ALA A 928 -13.78 -3.84 -39.74
CA ALA A 928 -14.43 -3.40 -38.51
C ALA A 928 -13.93 -4.11 -37.23
N GLY A 929 -12.79 -4.83 -37.29
CA GLY A 929 -12.17 -5.46 -36.12
C GLY A 929 -12.98 -6.58 -35.45
N VAL A 930 -13.96 -7.18 -36.13
CA VAL A 930 -14.85 -8.23 -35.59
C VAL A 930 -14.14 -9.60 -35.57
N LYS A 931 -13.05 -9.66 -34.82
CA LYS A 931 -12.20 -10.83 -34.62
C LYS A 931 -11.58 -10.77 -33.23
N TYR A 932 -11.56 -11.91 -32.56
CA TYR A 932 -11.02 -12.09 -31.23
C TYR A 932 -9.56 -12.55 -31.31
N ASN A 933 -8.65 -11.84 -30.67
CA ASN A 933 -7.26 -12.27 -30.48
C ASN A 933 -7.08 -12.94 -29.11
N ILE A 934 -6.30 -14.03 -29.03
CA ILE A 934 -5.97 -14.67 -27.76
C ILE A 934 -5.23 -13.70 -26.83
N VAL A 935 -5.74 -13.52 -25.61
CA VAL A 935 -5.07 -12.76 -24.54
C VAL A 935 -4.23 -13.70 -23.72
N GLY A 936 -4.80 -14.83 -23.29
CA GLY A 936 -4.11 -15.75 -22.40
C GLY A 936 -4.96 -16.96 -21.98
N HIS A 937 -4.33 -17.78 -21.14
CA HIS A 937 -4.88 -18.95 -20.50
C HIS A 937 -4.89 -18.74 -18.98
N VAL A 938 -5.74 -19.49 -18.29
CA VAL A 938 -5.63 -19.72 -16.85
C VAL A 938 -5.57 -21.21 -16.60
N TYR A 939 -4.73 -21.60 -15.64
CA TYR A 939 -4.61 -22.97 -15.17
C TYR A 939 -5.01 -23.06 -13.71
N SER A 940 -5.58 -24.20 -13.33
CA SER A 940 -5.92 -24.52 -11.94
C SER A 940 -5.21 -25.80 -11.51
N SER A 941 -4.91 -25.93 -10.22
CA SER A 941 -4.47 -27.19 -9.62
C SER A 941 -5.38 -27.55 -8.46
N ALA A 942 -6.16 -28.63 -8.63
CA ALA A 942 -7.04 -29.17 -7.59
C ALA A 942 -6.26 -29.73 -6.39
N HIS A 943 -4.97 -30.04 -6.54
CA HIS A 943 -4.11 -30.50 -5.44
C HIS A 943 -3.49 -29.33 -4.64
N ALA A 944 -3.19 -28.21 -5.31
CA ALA A 944 -2.60 -27.04 -4.67
C ALA A 944 -3.63 -25.97 -4.25
N GLU A 945 -4.91 -26.17 -4.60
CA GLU A 945 -6.03 -25.22 -4.46
C GLU A 945 -5.70 -23.82 -5.00
N HIS A 946 -4.99 -23.78 -6.14
CA HIS A 946 -4.35 -22.57 -6.66
C HIS A 946 -4.63 -22.33 -8.15
N PHE A 947 -4.67 -21.05 -8.52
CA PHE A 947 -4.87 -20.56 -9.89
C PHE A 947 -3.67 -19.73 -10.34
N ILE A 948 -3.21 -19.97 -11.57
CA ILE A 948 -2.09 -19.28 -12.21
C ILE A 948 -2.46 -18.89 -13.64
N VAL A 949 -1.90 -17.78 -14.14
CA VAL A 949 -2.25 -17.21 -15.46
C VAL A 949 -1.07 -17.29 -16.41
N ARG A 950 -1.32 -17.49 -17.70
CA ARG A 950 -0.36 -17.20 -18.77
C ARG A 950 -0.96 -16.22 -19.77
N TYR A 951 -0.34 -15.08 -20.01
CA TYR A 951 -0.90 -14.05 -20.87
C TYR A 951 0.12 -13.42 -21.83
N LEU A 952 -0.38 -12.83 -22.91
CA LEU A 952 0.37 -12.02 -23.85
C LEU A 952 0.30 -10.55 -23.43
N SER A 953 1.44 -10.01 -23.02
CA SER A 953 1.57 -8.64 -22.51
C SER A 953 1.43 -7.56 -23.60
N ILE A 954 1.01 -6.37 -23.16
CA ILE A 954 0.90 -5.11 -23.90
C ILE A 954 2.10 -4.16 -23.69
N SER A 955 2.96 -4.40 -22.68
CA SER A 955 3.91 -3.41 -22.13
C SER A 955 5.10 -3.02 -23.02
N ALA A 956 5.19 -3.55 -24.25
CA ALA A 956 6.30 -3.26 -25.16
C ALA A 956 5.94 -3.47 -26.64
N SER A 957 6.70 -2.80 -27.51
CA SER A 957 6.69 -2.95 -28.98
C SER A 957 7.05 -4.34 -29.53
N LYS A 958 7.08 -5.38 -28.68
CA LYS A 958 7.27 -6.78 -29.05
C LYS A 958 6.38 -7.64 -28.14
N LYS A 959 5.38 -8.30 -28.74
CA LYS A 959 4.47 -9.26 -28.09
C LYS A 959 5.27 -10.32 -27.31
N ARG A 960 5.07 -10.41 -25.99
CA ARG A 960 5.79 -11.32 -25.06
C ARG A 960 4.82 -12.06 -24.16
N VAL A 961 5.15 -13.30 -23.80
CA VAL A 961 4.34 -14.14 -22.91
C VAL A 961 4.89 -14.11 -21.49
N PHE A 962 4.01 -13.93 -20.51
CA PHE A 962 4.30 -13.96 -19.08
C PHE A 962 3.46 -15.06 -18.40
N ASP A 963 4.01 -15.71 -17.39
CA ASP A 963 3.29 -16.53 -16.41
C ASP A 963 3.16 -15.74 -15.11
N TYR A 964 1.97 -15.74 -14.49
CA TYR A 964 1.71 -15.07 -13.23
C TYR A 964 1.28 -16.07 -12.16
N ASP A 965 2.04 -16.08 -11.06
CA ASP A 965 1.72 -16.73 -9.80
C ASP A 965 1.91 -15.74 -8.65
N GLY A 966 0.80 -15.34 -8.01
CA GLY A 966 0.82 -14.39 -6.89
C GLY A 966 1.44 -14.94 -5.59
N ARG A 967 1.56 -16.26 -5.46
CA ARG A 967 2.09 -17.00 -4.30
C ARG A 967 3.59 -17.24 -4.43
N GLU A 968 4.07 -17.70 -5.59
CA GLU A 968 5.50 -17.99 -5.79
C GLU A 968 6.35 -16.74 -6.07
N HIS A 969 5.78 -15.66 -6.62
CA HIS A 969 6.57 -14.54 -7.15
C HIS A 969 6.27 -13.20 -6.46
N GLU A 970 5.74 -13.24 -5.24
CA GLU A 970 5.48 -12.06 -4.39
C GLU A 970 4.53 -11.01 -5.03
N GLY A 971 3.77 -11.41 -6.05
CA GLY A 971 2.94 -10.54 -6.88
C GLY A 971 3.62 -9.98 -8.14
N HIS A 972 4.44 -10.78 -8.80
CA HIS A 972 5.02 -10.46 -10.12
C HIS A 972 4.74 -11.57 -11.13
N ALA A 973 4.44 -11.19 -12.38
CA ALA A 973 4.42 -12.12 -13.50
C ALA A 973 5.84 -12.26 -14.08
N ILE A 974 6.28 -13.48 -14.38
CA ILE A 974 7.57 -13.80 -14.97
C ILE A 974 7.44 -14.02 -16.47
N ARG A 975 8.25 -13.31 -17.26
CA ARG A 975 8.35 -13.56 -18.70
C ARG A 975 8.90 -14.96 -19.01
N ARG A 976 8.24 -15.66 -19.94
CA ARG A 976 8.76 -16.88 -20.58
C ARG A 976 9.88 -16.58 -21.57
N ARG A 977 10.85 -17.51 -21.66
CA ARG A 977 12.00 -17.42 -22.58
C ARG A 977 11.61 -17.43 -24.06
N THR A 978 10.47 -18.05 -24.38
CA THR A 978 9.87 -18.13 -25.73
C THR A 978 9.58 -16.77 -26.35
N THR A 979 9.64 -16.72 -27.68
CA THR A 979 9.28 -15.55 -28.50
C THR A 979 8.09 -15.80 -29.41
N THR A 980 7.42 -16.95 -29.29
CA THR A 980 6.31 -17.38 -30.17
C THR A 980 5.03 -17.65 -29.38
N THR A 981 3.88 -17.28 -29.96
CA THR A 981 2.55 -17.65 -29.44
C THR A 981 2.12 -19.06 -29.85
N ARG A 982 2.69 -19.60 -30.93
CA ARG A 982 2.58 -21.03 -31.30
C ARG A 982 3.30 -21.88 -30.24
N GLY A 983 2.67 -22.99 -29.82
CA GLY A 983 3.19 -23.87 -28.77
C GLY A 983 2.94 -23.35 -27.35
N THR A 984 3.20 -22.06 -27.11
CA THR A 984 3.06 -21.47 -25.77
C THR A 984 1.63 -21.00 -25.43
N LEU A 985 0.85 -20.52 -26.41
CA LEU A 985 -0.52 -19.96 -26.25
C LEU A 985 -1.52 -20.44 -27.32
N THR A 986 -1.11 -21.27 -28.29
CA THR A 986 -1.98 -21.72 -29.39
C THR A 986 -1.55 -23.09 -29.92
N GLY A 987 -2.52 -23.90 -30.34
CA GLY A 987 -2.36 -25.32 -30.70
C GLY A 987 -3.18 -26.24 -29.78
N PRO A 988 -2.96 -27.57 -29.82
CA PRO A 988 -3.64 -28.53 -28.95
C PRO A 988 -3.39 -28.26 -27.47
N SER A 989 -4.45 -28.28 -26.65
CA SER A 989 -4.38 -27.96 -25.22
C SER A 989 -3.44 -28.88 -24.43
N GLN A 990 -3.35 -30.16 -24.82
CA GLN A 990 -2.42 -31.15 -24.27
C GLN A 990 -0.93 -30.86 -24.58
N SER A 991 -0.66 -30.00 -25.58
CA SER A 991 0.69 -29.72 -26.11
C SER A 991 1.16 -28.30 -25.78
N ILE A 992 0.52 -27.61 -24.83
CA ILE A 992 0.93 -26.28 -24.41
C ILE A 992 2.27 -26.37 -23.64
N GLU A 993 3.29 -25.69 -24.15
CA GLU A 993 4.66 -25.81 -23.66
C GLU A 993 4.82 -25.39 -22.19
N GLY A 994 5.26 -26.32 -21.33
CA GLY A 994 5.63 -26.05 -19.94
C GLY A 994 4.53 -25.38 -19.13
N VAL A 995 3.35 -26.00 -19.10
CA VAL A 995 2.40 -25.90 -17.98
C VAL A 995 3.03 -26.64 -16.78
N PRO A 996 2.93 -26.14 -15.52
CA PRO A 996 3.51 -26.84 -14.37
C PRO A 996 2.78 -28.14 -14.03
N ASP A 997 3.50 -29.10 -13.44
CA ASP A 997 2.92 -30.41 -13.10
C ASP A 997 1.72 -30.30 -12.15
N GLY A 998 0.71 -31.16 -12.38
CA GLY A 998 -0.55 -31.16 -11.65
C GLY A 998 -1.57 -30.11 -12.07
N TYR A 999 -1.15 -29.02 -12.72
CA TYR A 999 -2.04 -27.99 -13.25
C TYR A 999 -2.73 -28.44 -14.54
N VAL A 1000 -3.97 -27.96 -14.73
CA VAL A 1000 -4.79 -28.22 -15.91
C VAL A 1000 -5.31 -26.91 -16.49
N LEU A 1001 -5.51 -26.85 -17.81
CA LEU A 1001 -6.12 -25.69 -18.46
C LEU A 1001 -7.55 -25.51 -17.93
N TYR A 1002 -7.81 -24.34 -17.35
CA TYR A 1002 -9.08 -23.99 -16.72
C TYR A 1002 -9.89 -22.99 -17.54
N ALA A 1003 -9.24 -21.97 -18.12
CA ALA A 1003 -9.94 -20.96 -18.92
C ALA A 1003 -9.08 -20.38 -20.04
N LEU A 1004 -9.76 -19.82 -21.04
CA LEU A 1004 -9.21 -19.02 -22.14
C LEU A 1004 -9.81 -17.62 -22.07
N VAL A 1005 -9.00 -16.59 -22.38
CA VAL A 1005 -9.47 -15.21 -22.48
C VAL A 1005 -9.06 -14.63 -23.83
N TYR A 1006 -10.02 -14.04 -24.52
CA TYR A 1006 -9.89 -13.40 -25.82
C TYR A 1006 -10.36 -11.94 -25.75
N HIS A 1007 -9.78 -11.09 -26.62
CA HIS A 1007 -10.14 -9.67 -26.74
C HIS A 1007 -10.56 -9.34 -28.18
N LEU A 1008 -11.66 -8.60 -28.34
CA LEU A 1008 -12.26 -8.21 -29.62
C LEU A 1008 -11.53 -7.00 -30.22
N GLU A 1009 -10.87 -7.19 -31.37
CA GLU A 1009 -9.87 -6.23 -31.88
C GLU A 1009 -10.41 -4.81 -32.15
N GLY A 1010 -11.68 -4.67 -32.55
CA GLY A 1010 -12.35 -3.38 -32.75
C GLY A 1010 -13.21 -2.88 -31.59
N GLY A 1011 -13.08 -3.45 -30.39
CA GLY A 1011 -13.79 -3.01 -29.18
C GLY A 1011 -15.31 -2.86 -29.36
N GLU A 1012 -15.90 -1.79 -28.83
CA GLU A 1012 -17.33 -1.49 -28.96
C GLU A 1012 -17.77 -1.31 -30.42
N GLN A 1013 -16.92 -0.78 -31.31
CA GLN A 1013 -17.26 -0.61 -32.73
C GLN A 1013 -17.46 -1.96 -33.43
N ALA A 1014 -16.64 -2.96 -33.08
CA ALA A 1014 -16.82 -4.33 -33.55
C ALA A 1014 -18.11 -4.97 -32.99
N GLN A 1015 -18.50 -4.66 -31.74
CA GLN A 1015 -19.79 -5.09 -31.19
C GLN A 1015 -20.98 -4.51 -31.98
N GLN A 1016 -20.93 -3.20 -32.28
CA GLN A 1016 -21.97 -2.50 -33.04
C GLN A 1016 -22.11 -3.08 -34.45
N PHE A 1017 -20.99 -3.33 -35.15
CA PHE A 1017 -21.00 -3.99 -36.46
C PHE A 1017 -21.61 -5.39 -36.39
N PHE A 1018 -21.13 -6.24 -35.47
CA PHE A 1018 -21.63 -7.60 -35.29
C PHE A 1018 -23.14 -7.62 -35.00
N ARG A 1019 -23.61 -6.74 -34.11
CA ARG A 1019 -25.02 -6.61 -33.75
C ARG A 1019 -25.89 -6.24 -34.93
N LYS A 1020 -25.47 -5.26 -35.74
CA LYS A 1020 -26.20 -4.85 -36.96
C LYS A 1020 -26.43 -6.04 -37.90
N GLU A 1021 -25.39 -6.83 -38.14
CA GLU A 1021 -25.46 -8.03 -39.00
C GLU A 1021 -26.31 -9.15 -38.40
N GLN A 1022 -26.29 -9.34 -37.07
CA GLN A 1022 -27.14 -10.31 -36.38
C GLN A 1022 -28.62 -9.93 -36.43
N LEU A 1023 -28.95 -8.66 -36.17
CA LEU A 1023 -30.32 -8.14 -36.23
C LEU A 1023 -30.90 -8.30 -37.64
N ALA A 1024 -30.18 -7.88 -38.68
CA ALA A 1024 -30.60 -8.02 -40.09
C ALA A 1024 -30.70 -9.48 -40.58
N GLN A 1025 -30.16 -10.45 -39.82
CA GLN A 1025 -30.37 -11.88 -40.05
C GLN A 1025 -31.54 -12.43 -39.22
N ALA A 1026 -31.72 -11.97 -37.98
CA ALA A 1026 -32.80 -12.38 -37.10
C ALA A 1026 -34.17 -11.86 -37.56
N GLU A 1027 -34.23 -10.68 -38.19
CA GLU A 1027 -35.42 -10.14 -38.84
C GLU A 1027 -35.94 -11.06 -39.95
N LYS A 1028 -35.05 -11.73 -40.70
CA LYS A 1028 -35.40 -12.74 -41.71
C LYS A 1028 -36.01 -14.01 -41.12
N LEU A 1029 -35.81 -14.25 -39.81
CA LEU A 1029 -36.51 -15.27 -39.04
C LEU A 1029 -37.84 -14.76 -38.44
N GLY A 1030 -38.18 -13.48 -38.60
CA GLY A 1030 -39.33 -12.83 -37.97
C GLY A 1030 -39.07 -12.30 -36.57
N LEU A 1031 -37.83 -12.33 -36.06
CA LEU A 1031 -37.46 -11.71 -34.79
C LEU A 1031 -37.15 -10.23 -35.04
N ASN A 1032 -38.09 -9.37 -34.64
CA ASN A 1032 -38.01 -7.92 -34.80
C ASN A 1032 -37.54 -7.31 -33.47
N PHE A 1033 -36.65 -6.34 -33.51
CA PHE A 1033 -36.04 -5.77 -32.30
C PHE A 1033 -36.27 -4.26 -32.19
N THR A 1034 -36.61 -3.81 -30.99
CA THR A 1034 -36.61 -2.39 -30.66
C THR A 1034 -35.24 -2.01 -30.13
N LEU A 1035 -34.59 -1.04 -30.77
CA LEU A 1035 -33.40 -0.39 -30.23
C LEU A 1035 -33.84 0.74 -29.29
N ASP A 1036 -33.11 0.93 -28.20
CA ASP A 1036 -33.36 2.02 -27.28
C ASP A 1036 -32.75 3.36 -27.81
N PRO A 1037 -33.56 4.41 -28.07
CA PRO A 1037 -33.05 5.70 -28.53
C PRO A 1037 -32.24 6.45 -27.45
N THR A 1038 -32.34 6.07 -26.17
CA THR A 1038 -31.52 6.62 -25.08
C THR A 1038 -30.19 5.87 -24.87
N SER A 1039 -30.05 4.69 -25.48
CA SER A 1039 -28.84 3.89 -25.39
C SER A 1039 -27.78 4.45 -26.35
N LYS A 1040 -26.74 5.11 -25.80
CA LYS A 1040 -25.64 5.71 -26.58
C LYS A 1040 -24.97 4.78 -27.60
N ASN A 1041 -25.08 3.46 -27.43
CA ASN A 1041 -24.51 2.48 -28.34
C ASN A 1041 -25.55 1.65 -29.11
N GLY A 1042 -26.86 1.91 -28.96
CA GLY A 1042 -27.94 1.23 -29.68
C GLY A 1042 -28.12 -0.25 -29.31
N LEU A 1043 -28.20 -0.58 -28.02
CA LEU A 1043 -28.51 -1.94 -27.58
C LEU A 1043 -30.00 -2.29 -27.78
N PRO A 1044 -30.36 -3.57 -28.04
CA PRO A 1044 -31.76 -3.97 -28.23
C PRO A 1044 -32.45 -4.11 -26.88
N SER A 1045 -33.56 -3.40 -26.69
CA SER A 1045 -34.32 -3.31 -25.44
C SER A 1045 -35.57 -4.19 -25.40
N ALA A 1046 -36.15 -4.49 -26.56
CA ALA A 1046 -37.28 -5.41 -26.71
C ALA A 1046 -37.16 -6.26 -27.98
N CYS A 1047 -37.87 -7.39 -28.00
CA CYS A 1047 -37.99 -8.28 -29.16
C CYS A 1047 -39.45 -8.73 -29.32
N GLU A 1048 -39.92 -8.80 -30.55
CA GLU A 1048 -41.21 -9.38 -30.93
C GLU A 1048 -41.05 -10.40 -32.05
N PHE A 1049 -41.84 -11.47 -32.02
CA PHE A 1049 -41.96 -12.39 -33.13
C PHE A 1049 -43.10 -11.93 -34.07
N ARG A 1050 -42.77 -11.63 -35.33
CA ARG A 1050 -43.71 -11.19 -36.37
C ARG A 1050 -43.49 -12.00 -37.65
N ARG A 1051 -44.54 -12.70 -38.09
CA ARG A 1051 -44.66 -13.32 -39.43
C ARG A 1051 -46.12 -13.29 -39.86
N PRO A 1052 -46.46 -13.41 -41.16
CA PRO A 1052 -47.84 -13.61 -41.61
C PRO A 1052 -48.50 -14.80 -40.92
N ASN A 1053 -49.80 -14.71 -40.66
CA ASN A 1053 -50.63 -15.77 -40.07
C ASN A 1053 -50.20 -16.26 -38.67
N ILE A 1054 -49.62 -15.36 -37.86
CA ILE A 1054 -49.25 -15.63 -36.46
C ILE A 1054 -49.81 -14.53 -35.55
N VAL A 1055 -50.38 -14.90 -34.40
CA VAL A 1055 -50.90 -13.96 -33.38
C VAL A 1055 -50.24 -14.21 -32.02
N ARG A 1056 -50.03 -13.16 -31.24
CA ARG A 1056 -49.63 -13.24 -29.83
C ARG A 1056 -50.81 -13.70 -28.97
N ILE A 1057 -50.54 -14.60 -28.04
CA ILE A 1057 -51.49 -15.11 -27.05
C ILE A 1057 -51.52 -14.15 -25.85
N ALA A 1058 -52.71 -13.78 -25.38
CA ALA A 1058 -52.85 -12.97 -24.17
C ALA A 1058 -52.46 -13.77 -22.91
N ASP A 1059 -51.91 -13.12 -21.88
CA ASP A 1059 -51.48 -13.82 -20.67
C ASP A 1059 -52.64 -14.49 -19.92
N THR A 1060 -53.89 -14.04 -20.11
CA THR A 1060 -55.11 -14.73 -19.66
C THR A 1060 -55.20 -16.16 -20.19
N ASP A 1061 -54.83 -16.39 -21.45
CA ASP A 1061 -55.22 -17.58 -22.21
C ASP A 1061 -54.16 -18.70 -22.13
N LYS A 1062 -53.00 -18.40 -21.54
CA LYS A 1062 -51.88 -19.33 -21.30
C LYS A 1062 -52.20 -20.33 -20.18
N PHE A 1063 -53.17 -21.22 -20.41
CA PHE A 1063 -53.65 -22.20 -19.43
C PHE A 1063 -52.63 -23.31 -19.06
N TRP A 1064 -51.54 -23.42 -19.83
CA TRP A 1064 -50.41 -24.33 -19.60
C TRP A 1064 -49.32 -23.74 -18.69
N LEU A 1065 -49.51 -22.57 -18.07
CA LEU A 1065 -48.54 -21.97 -17.15
C LEU A 1065 -49.12 -21.78 -15.75
N VAL A 1066 -48.62 -22.57 -14.79
CA VAL A 1066 -48.95 -22.45 -13.34
C VAL A 1066 -48.44 -21.13 -12.76
N THR A 1067 -47.40 -20.54 -13.33
CA THR A 1067 -46.95 -19.16 -13.03
C THR A 1067 -46.73 -18.43 -14.34
N LYS A 1068 -47.56 -17.42 -14.59
CA LYS A 1068 -47.53 -16.60 -15.81
C LYS A 1068 -46.49 -15.49 -15.64
N SER A 1069 -45.65 -15.29 -16.65
CA SER A 1069 -44.65 -14.22 -16.69
C SER A 1069 -44.94 -13.32 -17.91
N PRO A 1070 -45.32 -12.04 -17.72
CA PRO A 1070 -45.64 -11.15 -18.84
C PRO A 1070 -44.42 -10.77 -19.69
N ALA A 1071 -43.21 -11.16 -19.26
CA ALA A 1071 -41.98 -10.99 -20.02
C ALA A 1071 -41.71 -12.12 -21.04
N VAL A 1072 -42.48 -13.22 -21.00
CA VAL A 1072 -42.39 -14.34 -21.95
C VAL A 1072 -43.59 -14.26 -22.90
N LEU A 1073 -43.35 -14.22 -24.21
CA LEU A 1073 -44.36 -13.97 -25.22
C LEU A 1073 -44.67 -15.26 -26.00
N ASP A 1074 -45.88 -15.79 -25.88
CA ASP A 1074 -46.33 -16.97 -26.59
C ASP A 1074 -47.16 -16.57 -27.82
N TYR A 1075 -47.06 -17.33 -28.92
CA TYR A 1075 -47.70 -17.05 -30.20
C TYR A 1075 -48.26 -18.34 -30.84
N ILE A 1076 -49.29 -18.22 -31.69
CA ILE A 1076 -49.97 -19.33 -32.39
C ILE A 1076 -50.21 -19.02 -33.87
N SER A 1077 -50.29 -20.07 -34.70
CA SER A 1077 -50.66 -19.97 -36.11
C SER A 1077 -52.17 -19.80 -36.30
N THR A 1078 -52.58 -18.92 -37.22
CA THR A 1078 -53.99 -18.72 -37.65
C THR A 1078 -54.40 -19.72 -38.73
N SER A 1079 -54.13 -21.01 -38.51
CA SER A 1079 -54.71 -22.10 -39.28
C SER A 1079 -56.19 -22.25 -38.88
N HIS A 1080 -57.10 -22.36 -39.85
CA HIS A 1080 -58.54 -22.45 -39.59
C HIS A 1080 -58.87 -23.63 -38.66
N PRO A 1081 -59.73 -23.46 -37.63
CA PRO A 1081 -60.17 -24.56 -36.80
C PRO A 1081 -61.02 -25.54 -37.63
N ARG A 1082 -60.50 -26.74 -37.88
CA ARG A 1082 -61.36 -27.87 -38.24
C ARG A 1082 -62.32 -28.10 -37.08
N SER A 1083 -63.62 -28.08 -37.38
CA SER A 1083 -64.69 -28.02 -36.38
C SER A 1083 -64.62 -29.22 -35.40
N PRO A 1084 -64.66 -28.99 -34.08
CA PRO A 1084 -64.66 -30.08 -33.11
C PRO A 1084 -65.92 -30.95 -33.27
N LYS A 1085 -65.75 -32.25 -33.52
CA LYS A 1085 -66.86 -33.20 -33.43
C LYS A 1085 -67.30 -33.28 -31.97
N LYS A 1086 -68.61 -33.13 -31.73
CA LYS A 1086 -69.21 -33.22 -30.39
C LYS A 1086 -69.02 -34.63 -29.80
N ALA A 1087 -68.56 -34.71 -28.56
CA ALA A 1087 -68.80 -35.82 -27.65
C ALA A 1087 -69.09 -35.26 -26.25
N SER A 1088 -70.04 -35.83 -25.52
CA SER A 1088 -70.59 -35.28 -24.27
C SER A 1088 -70.09 -36.02 -23.01
N PRO A 1089 -70.10 -35.37 -21.83
CA PRO A 1089 -69.34 -35.84 -20.67
C PRO A 1089 -70.14 -36.79 -19.75
N LYS A 1090 -69.51 -37.85 -19.24
CA LYS A 1090 -70.00 -38.59 -18.06
C LYS A 1090 -68.88 -39.18 -17.18
N LYS A 1091 -69.03 -38.90 -15.87
CA LYS A 1091 -68.52 -39.61 -14.67
C LYS A 1091 -67.01 -39.64 -14.40
N ALA A 1092 -66.72 -39.56 -13.10
CA ALA A 1092 -65.40 -39.45 -12.49
C ALA A 1092 -65.02 -40.73 -11.71
N MET A 1093 -63.78 -40.73 -11.20
CA MET A 1093 -63.28 -41.53 -10.07
C MET A 1093 -63.37 -43.07 -10.13
N ALA A 1094 -62.19 -43.70 -10.25
CA ALA A 1094 -61.81 -44.90 -9.53
C ALA A 1094 -60.28 -44.88 -9.29
N GLN A 1095 -59.77 -45.67 -8.35
CA GLN A 1095 -58.35 -45.73 -8.00
C GLN A 1095 -57.61 -46.85 -8.73
N VAL A 1096 -56.28 -46.67 -8.82
CA VAL A 1096 -55.20 -47.67 -8.86
C VAL A 1096 -55.60 -49.15 -8.91
N ILE A 1097 -55.14 -49.86 -9.94
CA ILE A 1097 -54.53 -51.20 -9.82
C ILE A 1097 -53.58 -51.41 -11.01
N VAL A 1098 -52.39 -51.92 -10.73
CA VAL A 1098 -51.50 -52.51 -11.74
C VAL A 1098 -51.70 -54.02 -11.69
N ARG A 1099 -52.17 -54.62 -12.78
CA ARG A 1099 -51.99 -56.04 -13.07
C ARG A 1099 -51.71 -56.21 -14.56
N THR A 1100 -50.60 -56.87 -14.85
CA THR A 1100 -50.27 -57.41 -16.18
C THR A 1100 -51.19 -58.59 -16.49
N SER A 1101 -51.48 -58.79 -17.77
CA SER A 1101 -52.05 -60.05 -18.26
C SER A 1101 -51.00 -61.18 -18.23
N PRO A 1102 -51.40 -62.46 -18.24
CA PRO A 1102 -50.54 -63.57 -17.89
C PRO A 1102 -50.06 -64.40 -19.10
N ASP A 1103 -49.32 -65.46 -18.78
CA ASP A 1103 -49.01 -66.67 -19.58
C ASP A 1103 -48.22 -66.44 -20.89
N ASP A 1104 -46.94 -66.84 -21.04
CA ASP A 1104 -46.19 -68.06 -20.62
C ASP A 1104 -46.48 -69.28 -21.52
N ASP A 1105 -45.55 -69.54 -22.45
CA ASP A 1105 -45.38 -70.80 -23.18
C ASP A 1105 -43.96 -70.78 -23.79
N GLY A 1106 -43.20 -71.87 -23.68
CA GLY A 1106 -41.76 -71.89 -23.98
C GLY A 1106 -41.32 -72.97 -24.98
N SER A 1107 -40.12 -72.81 -25.55
CA SER A 1107 -39.42 -73.87 -26.30
C SER A 1107 -37.93 -73.57 -26.49
N ASP A 1108 -37.08 -74.59 -26.41
CA ASP A 1108 -35.61 -74.50 -26.52
C ASP A 1108 -35.10 -74.22 -27.95
N SER A 1109 -33.93 -73.56 -28.08
CA SER A 1109 -32.67 -74.27 -28.43
C SER A 1109 -31.44 -73.35 -28.71
N ASP A 1110 -30.49 -73.39 -27.76
CA ASP A 1110 -29.04 -73.59 -27.92
C ASP A 1110 -28.08 -72.55 -28.59
N MET A 1111 -26.78 -72.72 -28.28
CA MET A 1111 -25.54 -72.10 -28.83
C MET A 1111 -25.23 -70.61 -28.53
N GLY A 1112 -24.11 -70.31 -27.85
CA GLY A 1112 -23.60 -68.91 -27.78
C GLY A 1112 -22.56 -68.44 -26.74
N ASP A 1113 -21.74 -69.33 -26.15
CA ASP A 1113 -20.54 -69.09 -25.29
C ASP A 1113 -20.19 -67.74 -24.61
N ALA A 1114 -19.83 -67.89 -23.32
CA ALA A 1114 -18.82 -67.13 -22.53
C ALA A 1114 -19.16 -65.74 -21.91
N PRO A 1115 -18.58 -65.38 -20.73
CA PRO A 1115 -19.35 -64.65 -19.72
C PRO A 1115 -18.78 -63.29 -19.24
N PRO A 1116 -19.64 -62.38 -18.73
CA PRO A 1116 -19.24 -61.19 -17.96
C PRO A 1116 -19.42 -61.40 -16.44
N HIS A 1117 -18.63 -60.70 -15.62
CA HIS A 1117 -19.01 -60.44 -14.22
C HIS A 1117 -18.59 -59.06 -13.71
N SER A 1118 -19.59 -58.25 -13.35
CA SER A 1118 -19.47 -57.16 -12.38
C SER A 1118 -20.61 -57.32 -11.37
N VAL A 1119 -20.29 -57.30 -10.07
CA VAL A 1119 -21.30 -57.31 -9.01
C VAL A 1119 -20.87 -56.35 -7.90
N THR A 1120 -21.65 -55.30 -7.70
CA THR A 1120 -21.62 -54.48 -6.49
C THR A 1120 -22.79 -54.87 -5.58
N PRO A 1121 -22.59 -54.93 -4.26
CA PRO A 1121 -23.67 -54.79 -3.29
C PRO A 1121 -23.65 -53.42 -2.60
N ARG A 1122 -24.85 -52.94 -2.28
CA ARG A 1122 -25.14 -51.67 -1.59
C ARG A 1122 -24.59 -51.66 -0.16
N LEU A 1123 -24.26 -50.47 0.36
CA LEU A 1123 -24.59 -50.12 1.75
C LEU A 1123 -24.93 -48.62 1.87
N ARG A 1124 -25.47 -48.20 3.03
CA ARG A 1124 -26.31 -46.99 3.17
C ARG A 1124 -25.59 -45.76 3.74
N VAL A 1125 -26.17 -44.61 3.41
CA VAL A 1125 -25.97 -43.30 4.06
C VAL A 1125 -26.45 -43.32 5.53
N LEU A 1126 -25.95 -42.34 6.32
CA LEU A 1126 -26.49 -41.70 7.55
C LEU A 1126 -25.42 -41.67 8.67
N TYR A 1127 -25.11 -40.55 9.37
CA TYR A 1127 -25.36 -39.10 9.19
C TYR A 1127 -24.49 -38.30 10.22
N VAL A 1128 -24.57 -36.96 10.25
CA VAL A 1128 -24.15 -36.04 11.37
C VAL A 1128 -22.64 -35.74 11.62
N VAL A 1129 -22.27 -34.50 11.27
CA VAL A 1129 -21.36 -33.54 11.99
C VAL A 1129 -19.91 -33.94 12.32
N LYS A 1130 -18.95 -33.28 11.64
CA LYS A 1130 -18.45 -31.97 12.15
C LYS A 1130 -18.02 -31.05 11.01
#